data_AF-A0A168Q360-F1
#
_entry.id   AF-A0A168Q360-F1
#
_cell.length_a   1.000
_cell.length_b   1.000
_cell.length_c   1.000
_cell.angle_alpha   90.00
_cell.angle_beta   90.00
_cell.angle_gamma   90.00
#
_symmetry.space_group_name_H-M   'P 1'
#
loop_
_entity.id
_entity.type
_entity.pdbx_description
1 polymer ?
#
loop_
_entity_poly.entity_id
_entity_poly.type
_entity_poly.pdbx_seq_one_letter_code
_entity_poly.pdbx_strand_id
1 'polypeptide(L)'
;MDNSDDDFQPPLPMPPRGGPEAVRGGGGPVRRQQRPARAARRHEIEPQAANVEIPIYENRNLADLPGEEWRFLPLPFVNFQVSNLGRIKGMLRIRRQRTLVRSTDPRLRVATNIRTEYNYRLVDDLVLLAFNNEDARRRQNAPFIIHLDGDPKNNRLENLRRATWDEYHQHDDNLRQGLPRRRIIRSRRFQVQHNPLVIHTASPNYIAPRYVYENGQLSNLYREGSMVTQRLNVSGIARVDITVNGRSMSPPVAELVLDSFHGYDPDRQLIIYNDGDVTNLNLANLQPATRDEYAQHISNSLRATPEEEFRPVRHVSDVDMTHYLVSNRGRIYSTKTRTFLSWYESPQAYAAVILYHNTMSIYFAVHRLVWSAFHDRAIRPGFVIDHLDMDRQNNDINNLEEVTPQENALRAVRARQNWLDTLTTAQLREIEDEQQELRQGERWLPARIIQGDSRFPLPEFGYEVSDQGRVRNAQSGRILRPGSGNFGYLHVGLNGRSFRVNRLVASTFLENTDPGTLLYVDHINGDRTNNFASNLRWVSPQENTRFSHGVRIRAYRADLNQEHTFNSIQEAGQFNFNGQRFAVTTIKDRLKRGTPLHGWFFTRENDAATERQEETELLLEDQSLAPAQGEEDERVVLLDTELDPLTRTV
;
A
#
# COMPACT_ATOMS: atom_id res chain seq x y z
N MET A 1 -0.67 3.17 48.38
CA MET A 1 -1.93 3.73 47.87
C MET A 1 -1.87 3.82 46.36
N ASP A 2 -2.23 2.79 45.61
CA ASP A 2 -2.44 1.37 45.97
C ASP A 2 -2.56 0.53 44.68
N ASN A 3 -2.19 -0.76 44.78
CA ASN A 3 -2.71 -1.95 44.07
C ASN A 3 -2.78 -1.93 42.52
N SER A 4 -2.11 -2.78 41.74
CA SER A 4 -1.86 -4.26 41.74
C SER A 4 -2.72 -5.00 40.71
N ASP A 5 -2.19 -6.14 40.24
CA ASP A 5 -2.86 -7.23 39.47
C ASP A 5 -3.25 -6.89 38.00
N ASP A 6 -3.40 -7.79 37.01
CA ASP A 6 -2.90 -9.16 36.71
C ASP A 6 -3.24 -9.45 35.22
N ASP A 7 -2.79 -10.45 34.46
CA ASP A 7 -1.66 -11.41 34.45
C ASP A 7 -1.53 -11.94 32.99
N PHE A 8 -0.39 -12.54 32.59
CA PHE A 8 -0.34 -13.83 31.85
C PHE A 8 1.09 -14.29 31.51
N GLN A 9 1.51 -15.46 32.00
CA GLN A 9 2.57 -16.30 31.39
C GLN A 9 2.16 -17.79 31.31
N PRO A 10 2.28 -18.44 30.13
CA PRO A 10 2.07 -19.89 30.00
C PRO A 10 3.33 -20.72 30.39
N PRO A 11 3.17 -22.03 30.68
CA PRO A 11 3.99 -22.70 31.71
C PRO A 11 5.19 -23.53 31.22
N LEU A 12 6.08 -23.85 32.17
CA LEU A 12 7.17 -24.83 32.06
C LEU A 12 6.71 -26.27 32.41
N PRO A 13 7.42 -27.33 31.95
CA PRO A 13 6.90 -28.70 31.93
C PRO A 13 7.03 -29.48 33.25
N MET A 14 6.11 -30.45 33.42
CA MET A 14 6.01 -31.35 34.58
C MET A 14 7.04 -32.51 34.56
N PRO A 15 7.49 -33.00 35.75
CA PRO A 15 8.25 -34.24 35.88
C PRO A 15 7.35 -35.50 35.90
N PRO A 16 7.88 -36.70 35.59
CA PRO A 16 7.09 -37.93 35.49
C PRO A 16 6.74 -38.52 36.86
N ARG A 17 5.50 -39.02 37.00
CA ARG A 17 5.08 -39.92 38.09
C ARG A 17 5.29 -41.38 37.68
N GLY A 18 5.57 -42.27 38.64
CA GLY A 18 5.76 -43.70 38.41
C GLY A 18 4.72 -44.60 39.08
N GLY A 19 4.77 -45.89 38.69
CA GLY A 19 4.09 -47.03 39.34
C GLY A 19 2.86 -47.57 38.58
N PRO A 20 2.46 -48.86 38.79
CA PRO A 20 3.22 -49.99 39.35
C PRO A 20 3.16 -51.27 38.47
N GLU A 21 3.58 -52.41 39.03
CA GLU A 21 3.89 -53.69 38.35
C GLU A 21 2.70 -54.59 37.98
N ALA A 22 2.90 -55.46 36.96
CA ALA A 22 2.59 -56.91 36.90
C ALA A 22 2.21 -57.39 35.46
N VAL A 23 2.48 -58.62 34.95
CA VAL A 23 3.36 -59.75 35.34
C VAL A 23 3.53 -60.73 34.13
N ARG A 24 4.72 -61.35 33.99
CA ARG A 24 5.08 -62.62 33.27
C ARG A 24 5.05 -62.79 31.73
N GLY A 25 6.14 -63.40 31.25
CA GLY A 25 6.24 -64.26 30.04
C GLY A 25 6.97 -63.61 28.85
N GLY A 26 8.11 -64.08 28.33
CA GLY A 26 9.01 -65.16 28.75
C GLY A 26 9.78 -65.76 27.55
N GLY A 27 11.12 -65.78 27.58
CA GLY A 27 11.94 -66.59 26.66
C GLY A 27 13.15 -65.90 25.99
N GLY A 28 14.34 -66.53 26.09
CA GLY A 28 15.44 -66.39 25.12
C GLY A 28 16.62 -65.46 25.49
N PRO A 29 17.75 -66.00 25.99
CA PRO A 29 18.98 -65.23 26.24
C PRO A 29 20.00 -65.35 25.11
N VAL A 30 20.58 -64.24 24.63
CA VAL A 30 21.77 -64.28 23.75
C VAL A 30 22.94 -63.47 24.34
N ARG A 31 23.96 -64.26 24.68
CA ARG A 31 25.31 -63.92 25.15
C ARG A 31 25.90 -62.59 24.65
N ARG A 32 26.42 -61.80 25.59
CA ARG A 32 27.62 -60.97 25.35
C ARG A 32 28.77 -61.90 24.93
N GLN A 33 29.42 -61.61 23.80
CA GLN A 33 30.76 -62.12 23.50
C GLN A 33 31.75 -60.96 23.48
N GLN A 34 32.84 -61.12 24.23
CA GLN A 34 34.06 -60.32 24.09
C GLN A 34 35.00 -60.98 23.07
N ARG A 35 36.04 -60.22 22.67
CA ARG A 35 37.30 -60.66 22.01
C ARG A 35 37.21 -60.89 20.49
N PRO A 36 38.36 -60.86 19.76
CA PRO A 36 39.74 -60.66 20.22
C PRO A 36 40.49 -59.48 19.56
N ALA A 37 41.69 -59.21 20.07
CA ALA A 37 42.72 -58.42 19.38
C ALA A 37 43.67 -59.32 18.57
N ARG A 38 44.42 -58.71 17.64
CA ARG A 38 45.41 -59.29 16.69
C ARG A 38 44.84 -60.12 15.52
N ALA A 39 45.08 -59.63 14.31
CA ALA A 39 46.16 -60.12 13.46
C ALA A 39 46.49 -59.10 12.36
N ALA A 40 47.77 -58.88 12.08
CA ALA A 40 48.18 -58.12 10.89
C ALA A 40 48.01 -59.02 9.66
N ARG A 41 47.29 -58.55 8.65
CA ARG A 41 47.39 -59.09 7.28
C ARG A 41 48.04 -58.03 6.40
N ARG A 42 49.26 -58.33 5.95
CA ARG A 42 49.78 -57.72 4.72
C ARG A 42 48.88 -58.20 3.59
N HIS A 43 48.20 -57.27 2.93
CA HIS A 43 47.90 -57.45 1.52
C HIS A 43 48.93 -56.62 0.75
N GLU A 44 49.82 -57.31 0.07
CA GLU A 44 50.62 -56.73 -1.00
C GLU A 44 49.65 -56.33 -2.10
N ILE A 45 49.51 -55.01 -2.29
CA ILE A 45 48.98 -54.42 -3.49
C ILE A 45 50.17 -53.69 -4.09
N GLU A 46 50.65 -54.17 -5.24
CA GLU A 46 51.69 -53.47 -5.99
C GLU A 46 51.21 -52.06 -6.31
N PRO A 47 51.99 -51.01 -6.00
CA PRO A 47 51.67 -49.69 -6.49
C PRO A 47 52.03 -49.64 -7.98
N GLN A 48 51.03 -49.74 -8.85
CA GLN A 48 51.12 -49.08 -10.16
C GLN A 48 51.19 -47.58 -9.91
N ALA A 49 52.43 -47.11 -9.70
CA ALA A 49 52.74 -45.72 -9.47
C ALA A 49 52.57 -44.93 -10.77
N ALA A 50 51.33 -44.53 -11.07
CA ALA A 50 51.13 -43.25 -11.72
C ALA A 50 51.81 -42.19 -10.86
N ASN A 51 52.64 -41.33 -11.47
CA ASN A 51 53.24 -40.19 -10.79
C ASN A 51 52.13 -39.19 -10.41
N VAL A 52 51.51 -39.42 -9.25
CA VAL A 52 50.60 -38.45 -8.63
C VAL A 52 51.47 -37.34 -8.06
N GLU A 53 51.70 -36.30 -8.87
CA GLU A 53 52.28 -35.05 -8.38
C GLU A 53 51.40 -34.53 -7.26
N ILE A 54 51.91 -34.56 -6.02
CA ILE A 54 51.18 -34.09 -4.85
C ILE A 54 51.06 -32.56 -4.98
N PRO A 55 49.84 -32.00 -5.03
CA PRO A 55 49.67 -30.55 -5.13
C PRO A 55 50.42 -29.83 -4.00
N ILE A 56 51.02 -28.68 -4.31
CA ILE A 56 51.92 -27.99 -3.36
C ILE A 56 51.20 -27.67 -2.03
N TYR A 57 49.90 -27.38 -2.07
CA TYR A 57 49.07 -27.12 -0.90
C TYR A 57 48.82 -28.37 0.00
N GLU A 58 49.01 -29.58 -0.54
CA GLU A 58 48.94 -30.86 0.18
C GLU A 58 50.30 -31.33 0.71
N ASN A 59 51.41 -30.74 0.23
CA ASN A 59 52.76 -31.08 0.67
C ASN A 59 53.02 -30.66 2.13
N ARG A 60 53.40 -31.65 2.97
CA ARG A 60 53.64 -31.49 4.41
C ARG A 60 55.11 -31.58 4.82
N ASN A 61 56.03 -31.81 3.88
CA ASN A 61 57.47 -31.81 4.16
C ASN A 61 57.89 -30.40 4.61
N LEU A 62 58.67 -30.27 5.68
CA LEU A 62 59.14 -28.96 6.18
C LEU A 62 60.21 -28.33 5.29
N ALA A 63 60.89 -29.13 4.48
CA ALA A 63 61.88 -28.66 3.50
C ALA A 63 61.26 -27.66 2.51
N ASP A 64 62.11 -26.76 2.03
CA ASP A 64 61.74 -25.79 1.01
C ASP A 64 61.77 -26.44 -0.37
N LEU A 65 60.83 -26.04 -1.23
CA LEU A 65 60.76 -26.54 -2.60
C LEU A 65 61.67 -25.71 -3.52
N PRO A 66 62.09 -26.23 -4.68
CA PRO A 66 62.84 -25.45 -5.67
C PRO A 66 62.07 -24.18 -6.05
N GLY A 67 62.73 -23.02 -5.93
CA GLY A 67 62.12 -21.70 -6.20
C GLY A 67 61.14 -21.21 -5.11
N GLU A 68 61.08 -21.86 -3.95
CA GLU A 68 60.21 -21.42 -2.85
C GLU A 68 60.85 -20.33 -1.99
N GLU A 69 60.20 -19.16 -1.98
CA GLU A 69 60.53 -18.06 -1.08
C GLU A 69 59.54 -18.02 0.09
N TRP A 70 59.99 -17.68 1.31
CA TRP A 70 59.15 -17.53 2.49
C TRP A 70 59.16 -16.09 3.02
N ARG A 71 57.99 -15.54 3.34
CA ARG A 71 57.84 -14.22 3.97
C ARG A 71 56.97 -14.28 5.21
N PHE A 72 57.29 -13.47 6.22
CA PHE A 72 56.47 -13.30 7.42
C PHE A 72 55.23 -12.45 7.12
N LEU A 73 54.13 -12.74 7.81
CA LEU A 73 52.91 -11.93 7.74
C LEU A 73 52.94 -10.76 8.75
N PRO A 74 52.29 -9.63 8.44
CA PRO A 74 52.13 -8.52 9.38
C PRO A 74 51.18 -8.89 10.55
N LEU A 75 51.10 -8.03 11.57
CA LEU A 75 50.15 -8.16 12.67
C LEU A 75 48.70 -8.33 12.15
N PRO A 76 47.87 -9.21 12.76
CA PRO A 76 48.14 -10.04 13.94
C PRO A 76 48.86 -11.39 13.65
N PHE A 77 49.31 -11.64 12.43
CA PHE A 77 49.75 -12.96 11.96
C PHE A 77 51.27 -13.20 12.04
N VAL A 78 52.02 -12.41 12.82
CA VAL A 78 53.51 -12.44 12.88
C VAL A 78 54.13 -13.82 13.17
N ASN A 79 53.39 -14.72 13.82
CA ASN A 79 53.83 -16.11 14.11
C ASN A 79 53.67 -17.08 12.92
N PHE A 80 53.44 -16.55 11.71
CA PHE A 80 53.22 -17.28 10.47
C PHE A 80 54.10 -16.76 9.35
N GLN A 81 54.58 -17.70 8.54
CA GLN A 81 55.21 -17.45 7.25
C GLN A 81 54.35 -18.06 6.14
N VAL A 82 54.34 -17.40 4.99
CA VAL A 82 53.67 -17.85 3.78
C VAL A 82 54.71 -17.92 2.66
N SER A 83 54.61 -18.92 1.79
CA SER A 83 55.48 -19.02 0.63
C SER A 83 54.84 -18.52 -0.66
N ASN A 84 55.67 -18.12 -1.62
CA ASN A 84 55.25 -17.77 -2.98
C ASN A 84 54.52 -18.92 -3.69
N LEU A 85 54.69 -20.17 -3.25
CA LEU A 85 53.98 -21.34 -3.78
C LEU A 85 52.65 -21.63 -3.03
N GLY A 86 52.24 -20.76 -2.12
CA GLY A 86 50.99 -20.88 -1.38
C GLY A 86 51.05 -21.78 -0.14
N ARG A 87 52.22 -22.27 0.29
CA ARG A 87 52.35 -23.02 1.56
C ARG A 87 52.38 -22.06 2.76
N ILE A 88 51.97 -22.56 3.93
CA ILE A 88 51.89 -21.76 5.16
C ILE A 88 52.58 -22.52 6.30
N LYS A 89 53.60 -21.92 6.89
CA LYS A 89 54.28 -22.39 8.11
C LYS A 89 53.81 -21.54 9.30
N GLY A 90 53.51 -22.18 10.42
CA GLY A 90 53.58 -21.53 11.73
C GLY A 90 54.90 -21.88 12.40
N MET A 91 55.22 -21.23 13.52
CA MET A 91 56.51 -21.29 14.26
C MET A 91 57.36 -22.58 14.12
N LEU A 92 56.77 -23.78 14.18
CA LEU A 92 57.48 -25.07 14.08
C LEU A 92 56.88 -26.08 13.09
N ARG A 93 55.86 -25.72 12.30
CA ARG A 93 55.21 -26.68 11.38
C ARG A 93 54.44 -26.06 10.22
N ILE A 94 54.35 -26.78 9.10
CA ILE A 94 53.38 -26.49 8.04
C ILE A 94 51.96 -26.66 8.57
N ARG A 95 51.11 -25.71 8.22
CA ARG A 95 49.69 -25.71 8.56
C ARG A 95 48.92 -26.50 7.50
N ARG A 96 48.08 -27.43 7.95
CA ARG A 96 47.16 -28.16 7.07
C ARG A 96 46.17 -27.20 6.43
N GLN A 97 46.25 -27.07 5.12
CA GLN A 97 45.24 -26.39 4.31
C GLN A 97 44.05 -27.30 4.09
N ARG A 98 42.87 -26.70 3.92
CA ARG A 98 41.61 -27.39 3.68
C ARG A 98 40.60 -26.41 3.08
N THR A 99 39.67 -26.92 2.30
CA THR A 99 38.48 -26.14 1.90
C THR A 99 37.67 -25.69 3.12
N LEU A 100 36.76 -24.73 2.92
CA LEU A 100 35.81 -24.39 3.96
C LEU A 100 34.79 -25.52 4.09
N VAL A 101 34.74 -26.19 5.25
CA VAL A 101 33.79 -27.29 5.50
C VAL A 101 32.39 -26.77 5.86
N ARG A 102 32.30 -25.53 6.37
CA ARG A 102 31.03 -24.86 6.77
C ARG A 102 30.62 -23.70 5.84
N SER A 103 31.50 -23.26 4.94
CA SER A 103 31.12 -22.43 3.80
C SER A 103 31.10 -23.34 2.59
N THR A 104 30.44 -22.92 1.53
CA THR A 104 30.50 -23.63 0.25
C THR A 104 31.76 -23.28 -0.54
N ASP A 105 32.56 -22.29 -0.07
CA ASP A 105 33.77 -21.76 -0.71
C ASP A 105 34.84 -22.85 -1.00
N PRO A 106 35.17 -23.10 -2.28
CA PRO A 106 36.17 -24.10 -2.67
C PRO A 106 37.61 -23.65 -2.39
N ARG A 107 37.85 -22.38 -2.09
CA ARG A 107 39.19 -21.87 -1.79
C ARG A 107 39.75 -22.51 -0.54
N LEU A 108 41.07 -22.65 -0.55
CA LEU A 108 41.80 -23.18 0.58
C LEU A 108 41.86 -22.16 1.71
N ARG A 109 41.72 -22.66 2.94
CA ARG A 109 41.91 -21.90 4.17
C ARG A 109 42.87 -22.59 5.12
N VAL A 110 43.42 -21.77 6.01
CA VAL A 110 44.24 -22.19 7.15
C VAL A 110 43.55 -21.82 8.46
N ALA A 111 43.76 -22.63 9.50
CA ALA A 111 43.40 -22.27 10.86
C ALA A 111 44.57 -21.51 11.51
N THR A 112 44.34 -20.25 11.87
CA THR A 112 45.35 -19.39 12.53
C THR A 112 45.34 -19.59 14.04
N ASN A 113 44.18 -19.94 14.62
CA ASN A 113 43.96 -20.01 16.07
C ASN A 113 44.25 -18.68 16.81
N ILE A 114 44.26 -17.54 16.10
CA ILE A 114 44.19 -16.20 16.69
C ILE A 114 42.74 -15.98 17.17
N ARG A 115 42.48 -14.90 17.95
CA ARG A 115 41.15 -14.49 18.48
C ARG A 115 40.01 -14.77 17.48
N THR A 116 38.81 -15.06 17.99
CA THR A 116 37.64 -15.61 17.26
C THR A 116 37.45 -15.13 15.81
N GLU A 117 37.52 -13.82 15.56
CA GLU A 117 37.37 -13.18 14.23
C GLU A 117 38.51 -13.47 13.21
N TYR A 118 39.67 -13.95 13.66
CA TYR A 118 40.84 -14.30 12.83
C TYR A 118 41.05 -15.80 12.68
N ASN A 119 40.31 -16.63 13.42
CA ASN A 119 40.59 -18.07 13.63
C ASN A 119 40.78 -18.87 12.32
N TYR A 120 40.13 -18.46 11.22
CA TYR A 120 40.35 -18.98 9.88
C TYR A 120 40.65 -17.85 8.89
N ARG A 121 41.58 -18.09 7.97
CA ARG A 121 41.93 -17.17 6.86
C ARG A 121 42.12 -17.94 5.56
N LEU A 122 41.77 -17.33 4.44
CA LEU A 122 41.95 -17.89 3.10
C LEU A 122 43.43 -17.83 2.70
N VAL A 123 43.89 -18.78 1.90
CA VAL A 123 45.31 -18.91 1.54
C VAL A 123 45.72 -17.86 0.51
N ASP A 124 44.88 -17.60 -0.49
CA ASP A 124 45.03 -16.55 -1.51
C ASP A 124 45.33 -15.16 -0.92
N ASP A 125 44.49 -14.71 0.01
CA ASP A 125 44.63 -13.41 0.68
C ASP A 125 45.89 -13.35 1.53
N LEU A 126 46.29 -14.45 2.18
CA LEU A 126 47.52 -14.52 2.96
C LEU A 126 48.79 -14.49 2.09
N VAL A 127 48.79 -15.12 0.91
CA VAL A 127 49.91 -15.03 -0.05
C VAL A 127 50.08 -13.60 -0.54
N LEU A 128 48.98 -12.97 -0.97
CA LEU A 128 49.01 -11.57 -1.41
C LEU A 128 49.32 -10.59 -0.26
N LEU A 129 48.93 -10.92 0.98
CA LEU A 129 49.29 -10.14 2.18
C LEU A 129 50.78 -10.22 2.53
N ALA A 130 51.47 -11.33 2.22
CA ALA A 130 52.89 -11.50 2.49
C ALA A 130 53.81 -10.95 1.38
N PHE A 131 53.45 -11.17 0.12
CA PHE A 131 54.31 -10.82 -1.03
C PHE A 131 53.96 -9.45 -1.64
N ASN A 132 52.66 -9.17 -1.79
CA ASN A 132 52.14 -7.93 -2.37
C ASN A 132 51.52 -7.07 -1.26
N ASN A 133 52.29 -6.83 -0.19
CA ASN A 133 51.87 -6.09 1.01
C ASN A 133 51.80 -4.56 0.79
N GLU A 134 51.43 -4.13 -0.40
CA GLU A 134 51.27 -2.72 -0.74
C GLU A 134 50.10 -2.11 0.05
N ASP A 135 50.18 -0.79 0.26
CA ASP A 135 49.37 0.00 1.18
C ASP A 135 47.91 -0.46 1.33
N ALA A 136 47.38 -0.34 2.55
CA ALA A 136 45.97 -0.61 2.84
C ALA A 136 45.02 0.00 1.79
N ARG A 137 45.36 1.19 1.25
CA ARG A 137 44.73 1.87 0.11
C ARG A 137 44.48 0.97 -1.12
N ARG A 138 45.46 0.18 -1.59
CA ARG A 138 45.27 -0.73 -2.73
C ARG A 138 44.30 -1.85 -2.42
N ARG A 139 44.26 -2.35 -1.17
CA ARG A 139 43.20 -3.30 -0.75
C ARG A 139 41.82 -2.67 -0.75
N GLN A 140 41.71 -1.37 -0.44
CA GLN A 140 40.41 -0.66 -0.45
C GLN A 140 39.85 -0.57 -1.87
N ASN A 141 40.72 -0.35 -2.85
CA ASN A 141 40.33 -0.17 -4.25
C ASN A 141 40.18 -1.50 -5.01
N ALA A 142 40.95 -2.53 -4.64
CA ALA A 142 40.97 -3.86 -5.28
C ALA A 142 40.78 -4.99 -4.22
N PRO A 143 39.54 -5.19 -3.71
CA PRO A 143 39.27 -6.16 -2.66
C PRO A 143 39.10 -7.61 -3.15
N PHE A 144 38.90 -7.82 -4.45
CA PHE A 144 38.75 -9.17 -5.04
C PHE A 144 40.12 -9.79 -5.33
N ILE A 145 40.14 -11.13 -5.44
CA ILE A 145 41.33 -11.89 -5.83
C ILE A 145 40.96 -12.76 -7.02
N ILE A 146 41.77 -12.68 -8.07
CA ILE A 146 41.71 -13.53 -9.26
C ILE A 146 42.76 -14.63 -9.13
N HIS A 147 42.33 -15.87 -9.39
CA HIS A 147 43.18 -17.00 -9.76
C HIS A 147 43.24 -17.05 -11.29
N LEU A 148 44.42 -16.83 -11.88
CA LEU A 148 44.55 -16.63 -13.34
C LEU A 148 44.16 -17.89 -14.14
N ASP A 149 44.46 -19.08 -13.63
CA ASP A 149 44.06 -20.37 -14.18
C ASP A 149 42.61 -20.78 -13.87
N GLY A 150 41.91 -20.03 -13.01
CA GLY A 150 40.57 -20.36 -12.53
C GLY A 150 40.49 -21.46 -11.46
N ASP A 151 41.60 -22.05 -10.99
CA ASP A 151 41.58 -23.02 -9.88
C ASP A 151 41.70 -22.30 -8.52
N PRO A 152 40.63 -22.27 -7.69
CA PRO A 152 40.67 -21.67 -6.35
C PRO A 152 41.65 -22.36 -5.37
N LYS A 153 42.24 -23.50 -5.74
CA LYS A 153 43.27 -24.20 -4.97
C LYS A 153 44.71 -23.84 -5.40
N ASN A 154 44.92 -23.32 -6.61
CA ASN A 154 46.25 -22.90 -7.06
C ASN A 154 46.62 -21.52 -6.48
N ASN A 155 47.09 -21.53 -5.23
CA ASN A 155 47.42 -20.33 -4.48
C ASN A 155 48.89 -19.89 -4.65
N ARG A 156 49.51 -20.18 -5.80
CA ARG A 156 50.84 -19.65 -6.13
C ARG A 156 50.75 -18.14 -6.42
N LEU A 157 51.74 -17.37 -5.98
CA LEU A 157 51.82 -15.93 -6.17
C LEU A 157 51.70 -15.51 -7.64
N GLU A 158 52.35 -16.25 -8.54
CA GLU A 158 52.29 -16.04 -10.00
C GLU A 158 50.86 -16.18 -10.57
N ASN A 159 50.00 -16.96 -9.90
CA ASN A 159 48.61 -17.21 -10.29
C ASN A 159 47.62 -16.23 -9.60
N LEU A 160 48.08 -15.39 -8.68
CA LEU A 160 47.22 -14.57 -7.82
C LEU A 160 47.37 -13.08 -8.12
N ARG A 161 46.26 -12.40 -8.38
CA ARG A 161 46.22 -10.93 -8.57
C ARG A 161 45.05 -10.32 -7.81
N ARG A 162 45.28 -9.19 -7.13
CA ARG A 162 44.17 -8.36 -6.59
C ARG A 162 43.47 -7.65 -7.75
N ALA A 163 42.15 -7.55 -7.66
CA ALA A 163 41.30 -7.02 -8.72
C ALA A 163 40.22 -6.09 -8.16
N THR A 164 39.85 -5.10 -8.97
CA THR A 164 38.58 -4.40 -8.85
C THR A 164 37.40 -5.35 -9.11
N TRP A 165 36.18 -4.92 -8.82
CA TRP A 165 34.98 -5.72 -9.12
C TRP A 165 34.86 -5.99 -10.62
N ASP A 166 35.16 -5.00 -11.47
CA ASP A 166 34.98 -5.12 -12.93
C ASP A 166 36.04 -6.04 -13.54
N GLU A 167 37.31 -5.92 -13.12
CA GLU A 167 38.37 -6.86 -13.52
C GLU A 167 38.07 -8.31 -13.10
N TYR A 168 37.55 -8.53 -11.89
CA TYR A 168 37.20 -9.87 -11.41
C TYR A 168 36.13 -10.53 -12.30
N HIS A 169 35.08 -9.78 -12.64
CA HIS A 169 34.00 -10.31 -13.46
C HIS A 169 34.33 -10.38 -14.95
N GLN A 170 35.23 -9.53 -15.45
CA GLN A 170 35.80 -9.69 -16.79
C GLN A 170 36.61 -10.99 -16.89
N HIS A 171 37.36 -11.35 -15.84
CA HIS A 171 38.07 -12.64 -15.76
C HIS A 171 37.10 -13.83 -15.63
N ASP A 172 36.07 -13.72 -14.80
CA ASP A 172 35.02 -14.75 -14.69
C ASP A 172 34.28 -14.96 -16.03
N ASP A 173 33.94 -13.88 -16.76
CA ASP A 173 33.36 -13.97 -18.11
C ASP A 173 34.31 -14.71 -19.08
N ASN A 174 35.62 -14.40 -19.04
CA ASN A 174 36.62 -15.05 -19.90
C ASN A 174 36.80 -16.55 -19.61
N LEU A 175 36.71 -16.96 -18.34
CA LEU A 175 36.73 -18.38 -17.94
C LEU A 175 35.43 -19.12 -18.30
N ARG A 176 34.34 -18.40 -18.55
CA ARG A 176 32.98 -18.94 -18.74
C ARG A 176 32.45 -18.77 -20.16
N GLN A 177 33.33 -18.75 -21.17
CA GLN A 177 32.91 -18.70 -22.58
C GLN A 177 31.89 -19.81 -22.91
N GLY A 178 30.73 -19.42 -23.44
CA GLY A 178 29.62 -20.33 -23.75
C GLY A 178 28.69 -20.68 -22.58
N LEU A 179 28.93 -20.15 -21.37
CA LEU A 179 28.02 -20.28 -20.22
C LEU A 179 27.34 -18.94 -19.89
N PRO A 180 26.16 -18.95 -19.23
CA PRO A 180 25.50 -17.72 -18.84
C PRO A 180 26.36 -16.86 -17.92
N ARG A 181 26.42 -15.56 -18.22
CA ARG A 181 27.17 -14.59 -17.42
C ARG A 181 26.51 -14.41 -16.06
N ARG A 182 27.33 -14.09 -15.07
CA ARG A 182 26.92 -13.93 -13.67
C ARG A 182 27.67 -12.78 -13.01
N ARG A 183 27.09 -12.23 -11.95
CA ARG A 183 27.71 -11.20 -11.11
C ARG A 183 27.49 -11.50 -9.64
N ILE A 184 28.49 -11.21 -8.82
CA ILE A 184 28.32 -11.14 -7.36
C ILE A 184 27.29 -10.04 -7.09
N ILE A 185 26.23 -10.36 -6.33
CA ILE A 185 25.14 -9.41 -6.10
C ILE A 185 25.67 -8.13 -5.45
N ARG A 186 25.50 -7.00 -6.14
CA ARG A 186 25.78 -5.66 -5.63
C ARG A 186 24.57 -4.77 -5.87
N SER A 187 24.19 -3.95 -4.90
CA SER A 187 23.12 -2.96 -5.06
C SER A 187 23.26 -1.84 -4.04
N ARG A 188 23.39 -0.59 -4.52
CA ARG A 188 23.47 0.58 -3.63
C ARG A 188 22.11 0.94 -3.01
N ARG A 189 20.98 0.40 -3.50
CA ARG A 189 19.62 0.55 -2.93
C ARG A 189 19.56 0.24 -1.43
N PHE A 190 20.44 -0.64 -0.96
CA PHE A 190 20.43 -1.15 0.42
C PHE A 190 21.57 -0.61 1.31
N GLN A 191 22.28 0.44 0.89
CA GLN A 191 23.39 1.00 1.68
C GLN A 191 22.94 2.04 2.70
N VAL A 192 23.38 1.87 3.94
CA VAL A 192 23.38 2.94 4.98
C VAL A 192 24.79 3.51 5.17
N GLN A 193 25.85 2.70 4.94
CA GLN A 193 27.24 3.13 4.81
C GLN A 193 28.03 2.05 4.05
N HIS A 194 28.99 2.46 3.21
CA HIS A 194 29.73 1.59 2.31
C HIS A 194 31.13 1.27 2.84
N ASN A 195 31.53 0.00 2.83
CA ASN A 195 32.95 -0.37 2.85
C ASN A 195 33.18 -1.67 2.06
N PRO A 196 33.86 -1.64 0.88
CA PRO A 196 34.02 -2.81 0.01
C PRO A 196 35.14 -3.77 0.49
N LEU A 197 35.84 -3.44 1.59
CA LEU A 197 37.04 -4.14 2.07
C LEU A 197 36.83 -5.48 2.78
N VAL A 198 35.60 -5.74 3.24
CA VAL A 198 35.42 -6.65 4.39
C VAL A 198 34.93 -8.03 3.94
N ILE A 199 35.87 -8.84 3.43
CA ILE A 199 35.76 -10.30 3.55
C ILE A 199 36.12 -10.67 5.00
N HIS A 200 35.22 -10.42 5.94
CA HIS A 200 35.33 -10.95 7.30
C HIS A 200 34.19 -11.89 7.62
N THR A 201 34.58 -13.05 8.14
CA THR A 201 33.71 -14.11 8.65
C THR A 201 32.93 -13.71 9.93
N ALA A 202 32.85 -12.42 10.27
CA ALA A 202 32.29 -11.90 11.52
C ALA A 202 31.97 -10.37 11.51
N SER A 203 31.22 -9.86 10.53
CA SER A 203 30.49 -8.59 10.67
C SER A 203 29.36 -8.48 9.62
N PRO A 204 28.36 -7.59 9.80
CA PRO A 204 26.99 -7.90 9.41
C PRO A 204 26.85 -7.95 7.88
N ASN A 205 26.45 -9.12 7.37
CA ASN A 205 26.47 -9.43 5.93
C ASN A 205 25.67 -8.39 5.13
N TYR A 206 26.35 -7.62 4.29
CA TYR A 206 25.74 -6.57 3.46
C TYR A 206 24.76 -7.14 2.43
N ILE A 207 25.04 -8.32 1.84
CA ILE A 207 24.10 -9.25 1.20
C ILE A 207 24.70 -10.66 1.41
N ALA A 208 23.89 -11.72 1.53
CA ALA A 208 24.41 -13.09 1.58
C ALA A 208 25.17 -13.43 0.27
N PRO A 209 26.42 -13.94 0.32
CA PRO A 209 27.25 -14.10 -0.88
C PRO A 209 26.61 -15.05 -1.90
N ARG A 210 26.13 -14.47 -3.00
CA ARG A 210 25.37 -15.12 -4.07
C ARG A 210 25.79 -14.57 -5.42
N TYR A 211 25.62 -15.39 -6.46
CA TYR A 211 25.61 -14.95 -7.84
C TYR A 211 24.19 -14.65 -8.28
N VAL A 212 24.02 -13.62 -9.10
CA VAL A 212 22.87 -13.42 -9.98
C VAL A 212 23.34 -13.61 -11.42
N TYR A 213 22.59 -14.36 -12.21
CA TYR A 213 22.87 -14.62 -13.63
C TYR A 213 22.12 -13.62 -14.50
N GLU A 214 22.57 -13.44 -15.75
CA GLU A 214 21.94 -12.52 -16.71
C GLU A 214 20.50 -12.90 -17.05
N ASN A 215 20.09 -14.15 -16.86
CA ASN A 215 18.71 -14.64 -17.03
C ASN A 215 17.85 -14.51 -15.76
N GLY A 216 18.34 -13.83 -14.71
CA GLY A 216 17.67 -13.69 -13.43
C GLY A 216 17.67 -14.92 -12.53
N GLN A 217 18.36 -16.00 -12.88
CA GLN A 217 18.64 -17.07 -11.92
C GLN A 217 19.57 -16.57 -10.81
N LEU A 218 19.54 -17.22 -9.65
CA LEU A 218 20.49 -16.94 -8.55
C LEU A 218 21.05 -18.25 -8.05
N SER A 219 22.34 -18.27 -7.73
CA SER A 219 22.98 -19.38 -7.02
C SER A 219 23.75 -18.87 -5.80
N ASN A 220 24.09 -19.76 -4.87
CA ASN A 220 25.04 -19.41 -3.83
C ASN A 220 26.42 -19.20 -4.47
N LEU A 221 27.20 -18.22 -3.99
CA LEU A 221 28.49 -17.82 -4.58
C LEU A 221 29.47 -18.99 -4.79
N TYR A 222 29.28 -20.06 -4.03
CA TYR A 222 30.15 -21.22 -4.04
C TYR A 222 29.39 -22.57 -4.19
N ARG A 223 28.12 -22.54 -4.63
CA ARG A 223 27.38 -23.74 -5.08
C ARG A 223 26.54 -23.36 -6.30
N GLU A 224 27.21 -23.32 -7.46
CA GLU A 224 26.59 -22.92 -8.73
C GLU A 224 25.40 -23.79 -9.11
N GLY A 225 25.52 -25.12 -8.98
CA GLY A 225 24.43 -26.07 -9.25
C GLY A 225 23.30 -26.07 -8.22
N SER A 226 23.31 -25.18 -7.23
CA SER A 226 22.26 -25.03 -6.22
C SER A 226 21.60 -23.66 -6.40
N MET A 227 20.62 -23.61 -7.32
CA MET A 227 19.81 -22.42 -7.55
C MET A 227 18.98 -22.06 -6.32
N VAL A 228 18.85 -20.77 -6.05
CA VAL A 228 18.06 -20.22 -4.95
C VAL A 228 16.62 -20.06 -5.41
N THR A 229 15.68 -20.65 -4.67
CA THR A 229 14.24 -20.54 -4.93
C THR A 229 13.79 -19.09 -4.87
N GLN A 230 13.10 -18.65 -5.92
CA GLN A 230 12.45 -17.34 -6.00
C GLN A 230 10.98 -17.47 -5.60
N ARG A 231 10.42 -16.44 -4.97
CA ARG A 231 8.99 -16.37 -4.62
C ARG A 231 8.32 -15.31 -5.49
N LEU A 232 7.21 -15.67 -6.12
CA LEU A 232 6.35 -14.70 -6.81
C LEU A 232 5.48 -13.97 -5.78
N ASN A 233 5.29 -12.67 -5.95
CA ASN A 233 4.24 -11.94 -5.22
C ASN A 233 2.89 -12.01 -5.98
N VAL A 234 1.84 -11.42 -5.42
CA VAL A 234 0.50 -11.33 -6.05
C VAL A 234 0.50 -10.64 -7.43
N SER A 235 1.52 -9.84 -7.73
CA SER A 235 1.71 -9.12 -9.01
C SER A 235 2.63 -9.89 -9.99
N GLY A 236 2.94 -11.16 -9.72
CA GLY A 236 3.82 -12.00 -10.56
C GLY A 236 5.31 -11.66 -10.48
N ILE A 237 5.73 -10.68 -9.67
CA ILE A 237 7.13 -10.26 -9.56
C ILE A 237 7.91 -11.30 -8.74
N ALA A 238 8.98 -11.84 -9.33
CA ALA A 238 9.93 -12.69 -8.63
C ALA A 238 10.75 -11.90 -7.59
N ARG A 239 10.80 -12.42 -6.36
CA ARG A 239 11.51 -11.86 -5.21
C ARG A 239 12.36 -12.95 -4.55
N VAL A 240 13.43 -12.55 -3.87
CA VAL A 240 14.34 -13.51 -3.22
C VAL A 240 14.73 -13.04 -1.83
N ASP A 241 14.64 -13.94 -0.85
CA ASP A 241 15.01 -13.62 0.53
C ASP A 241 16.53 -13.51 0.67
N ILE A 242 17.00 -12.33 1.05
CA ILE A 242 18.40 -12.02 1.36
C ILE A 242 18.50 -11.37 2.74
N THR A 243 19.60 -11.62 3.44
CA THR A 243 19.92 -10.94 4.69
C THR A 243 20.88 -9.80 4.40
N VAL A 244 20.50 -8.58 4.80
CA VAL A 244 21.25 -7.34 4.65
C VAL A 244 21.43 -6.71 6.02
N ASN A 245 22.67 -6.54 6.46
CA ASN A 245 23.05 -6.00 7.77
C ASN A 245 22.31 -6.68 8.95
N GLY A 246 22.10 -8.00 8.85
CA GLY A 246 21.35 -8.79 9.84
C GLY A 246 19.82 -8.70 9.75
N ARG A 247 19.27 -7.82 8.90
CA ARG A 247 17.82 -7.74 8.62
C ARG A 247 17.48 -8.63 7.43
N SER A 248 16.39 -9.39 7.52
CA SER A 248 15.86 -10.12 6.36
C SER A 248 15.05 -9.18 5.48
N MET A 249 15.25 -9.25 4.16
CA MET A 249 14.46 -8.53 3.16
C MET A 249 14.29 -9.37 1.90
N SER A 250 13.25 -9.06 1.13
CA SER A 250 12.91 -9.80 -0.09
C SER A 250 12.77 -8.83 -1.27
N PRO A 251 13.87 -8.27 -1.83
CA PRO A 251 13.80 -7.39 -3.00
C PRO A 251 13.39 -8.15 -4.28
N PRO A 252 12.92 -7.45 -5.32
CA PRO A 252 12.70 -8.04 -6.64
C PRO A 252 14.01 -8.53 -7.27
N VAL A 253 13.93 -9.65 -7.98
CA VAL A 253 15.11 -10.22 -8.64
C VAL A 253 15.61 -9.33 -9.79
N ALA A 254 14.70 -8.69 -10.52
CA ALA A 254 15.07 -7.76 -11.61
C ALA A 254 15.96 -6.60 -11.12
N GLU A 255 15.71 -6.06 -9.92
CA GLU A 255 16.57 -5.03 -9.30
C GLU A 255 17.97 -5.57 -9.03
N LEU A 256 18.09 -6.81 -8.55
CA LEU A 256 19.39 -7.44 -8.30
C LEU A 256 20.17 -7.73 -9.59
N VAL A 257 19.48 -8.10 -10.67
CA VAL A 257 20.06 -8.27 -12.01
C VAL A 257 20.62 -6.93 -12.52
N LEU A 258 19.76 -5.91 -12.63
CA LEU A 258 20.14 -4.59 -13.15
C LEU A 258 21.26 -3.94 -12.31
N ASP A 259 21.07 -3.83 -11.00
CA ASP A 259 22.04 -3.18 -10.12
C ASP A 259 23.40 -3.91 -10.10
N SER A 260 23.41 -5.24 -10.30
CA SER A 260 24.67 -5.99 -10.38
C SER A 260 25.39 -5.74 -11.69
N PHE A 261 24.71 -5.87 -12.82
CA PHE A 261 25.34 -5.80 -14.14
C PHE A 261 25.64 -4.35 -14.58
N HIS A 262 24.68 -3.43 -14.42
CA HIS A 262 24.82 -2.03 -14.86
C HIS A 262 25.13 -1.04 -13.73
N GLY A 263 24.91 -1.43 -12.47
CA GLY A 263 25.01 -0.52 -11.33
C GLY A 263 23.66 0.08 -10.96
N TYR A 264 23.58 0.66 -9.75
CA TYR A 264 22.38 1.37 -9.30
C TYR A 264 22.46 2.85 -9.65
N ASP A 265 21.47 3.31 -10.39
CA ASP A 265 21.19 4.73 -10.69
C ASP A 265 20.10 5.24 -9.73
N PRO A 266 20.36 6.28 -8.91
CA PRO A 266 19.39 6.81 -7.96
C PRO A 266 18.20 7.54 -8.62
N ASP A 267 18.32 7.98 -9.87
CA ASP A 267 17.27 8.67 -10.60
C ASP A 267 16.40 7.67 -11.39
N ARG A 268 16.97 6.55 -11.83
CA ARG A 268 16.31 5.47 -12.60
C ARG A 268 15.95 4.25 -11.74
N GLN A 269 15.17 4.46 -10.69
CA GLN A 269 14.88 3.41 -9.69
C GLN A 269 13.90 2.33 -10.16
N LEU A 270 13.02 2.63 -11.13
CA LEU A 270 12.01 1.70 -11.64
C LEU A 270 12.57 0.82 -12.76
N ILE A 271 11.85 -0.26 -13.08
CA ILE A 271 12.28 -1.24 -14.09
C ILE A 271 11.17 -1.45 -15.09
N ILE A 272 11.47 -1.10 -16.34
CA ILE A 272 10.73 -1.49 -17.54
C ILE A 272 11.12 -2.94 -17.91
N TYR A 273 10.12 -3.70 -18.32
CA TYR A 273 10.26 -5.04 -18.90
C TYR A 273 9.85 -4.88 -20.36
N ASN A 274 10.81 -4.97 -21.29
CA ASN A 274 10.62 -4.51 -22.68
C ASN A 274 9.53 -5.29 -23.45
N ASP A 275 9.34 -6.57 -23.11
CA ASP A 275 8.26 -7.44 -23.61
C ASP A 275 6.96 -7.39 -22.79
N GLY A 276 6.93 -6.66 -21.68
CA GLY A 276 5.84 -6.64 -20.71
C GLY A 276 5.73 -7.87 -19.78
N ASP A 277 6.54 -8.92 -19.99
CA ASP A 277 6.54 -10.12 -19.16
C ASP A 277 7.44 -9.92 -17.92
N VAL A 278 6.78 -9.78 -16.78
CA VAL A 278 7.40 -9.58 -15.47
C VAL A 278 8.23 -10.77 -14.98
N THR A 279 8.08 -11.93 -15.63
CA THR A 279 8.83 -13.17 -15.37
C THR A 279 10.04 -13.33 -16.27
N ASN A 280 10.12 -12.60 -17.39
CA ASN A 280 11.32 -12.55 -18.23
C ASN A 280 12.38 -11.61 -17.61
N LEU A 281 13.18 -12.19 -16.71
CA LEU A 281 14.25 -11.53 -15.97
C LEU A 281 15.58 -11.45 -16.75
N ASN A 282 15.58 -11.69 -18.06
CA ASN A 282 16.77 -11.55 -18.88
C ASN A 282 17.24 -10.09 -18.90
N LEU A 283 18.53 -9.84 -18.63
CA LEU A 283 19.15 -8.53 -18.61
C LEU A 283 18.83 -7.69 -19.86
N ALA A 284 18.75 -8.30 -21.05
CA ALA A 284 18.39 -7.61 -22.29
C ALA A 284 16.92 -7.14 -22.35
N ASN A 285 16.05 -7.72 -21.51
CA ASN A 285 14.65 -7.33 -21.36
C ASN A 285 14.43 -6.27 -20.26
N LEU A 286 15.41 -6.04 -19.39
CA LEU A 286 15.27 -5.16 -18.23
C LEU A 286 15.91 -3.79 -18.50
N GLN A 287 15.12 -2.72 -18.44
CA GLN A 287 15.60 -1.35 -18.62
C GLN A 287 15.36 -0.51 -17.35
N PRO A 288 16.38 0.18 -16.81
CA PRO A 288 16.21 1.07 -15.67
C PRO A 288 15.57 2.40 -16.13
N ALA A 289 14.52 2.81 -15.42
CA ALA A 289 13.68 3.93 -15.81
C ALA A 289 13.44 4.91 -14.66
N THR A 290 13.40 6.19 -15.01
CA THR A 290 12.76 7.23 -14.18
C THR A 290 11.25 6.94 -14.05
N ARG A 291 10.58 7.67 -13.14
CA ARG A 291 9.12 7.54 -12.98
C ARG A 291 8.36 7.92 -14.25
N ASP A 292 8.84 8.92 -14.98
CA ASP A 292 8.17 9.43 -16.17
C ASP A 292 8.38 8.49 -17.38
N GLU A 293 9.59 7.98 -17.60
CA GLU A 293 9.85 6.94 -18.61
C GLU A 293 9.04 5.67 -18.34
N TYR A 294 8.96 5.24 -17.06
CA TYR A 294 8.15 4.08 -16.68
C TYR A 294 6.66 4.34 -16.93
N ALA A 295 6.15 5.50 -16.52
CA ALA A 295 4.76 5.91 -16.73
C ALA A 295 4.41 5.97 -18.21
N GLN A 296 5.27 6.54 -19.04
CA GLN A 296 5.09 6.62 -20.50
C GLN A 296 5.09 5.24 -21.14
N HIS A 297 6.01 4.35 -20.75
CA HIS A 297 6.07 2.98 -21.24
C HIS A 297 4.79 2.18 -20.89
N ILE A 298 4.36 2.19 -19.62
CA ILE A 298 3.15 1.45 -19.22
C ILE A 298 1.85 2.16 -19.60
N SER A 299 1.87 3.47 -19.89
CA SER A 299 0.67 4.21 -20.29
C SER A 299 -0.06 3.49 -21.42
N ASN A 300 0.67 3.07 -22.45
CA ASN A 300 0.13 2.39 -23.63
C ASN A 300 -0.51 1.03 -23.33
N SER A 301 0.04 0.26 -22.38
CA SER A 301 -0.52 -1.06 -22.00
C SER A 301 -1.67 -0.97 -20.99
N LEU A 302 -1.86 0.19 -20.34
CA LEU A 302 -2.98 0.44 -19.43
C LEU A 302 -4.25 0.96 -20.10
N ARG A 303 -4.15 1.56 -21.30
CA ARG A 303 -5.27 2.24 -21.99
C ARG A 303 -6.42 1.30 -22.29
N ALA A 304 -7.65 1.73 -22.03
CA ALA A 304 -8.85 1.03 -22.48
C ALA A 304 -9.24 1.43 -23.92
N THR A 305 -8.89 2.66 -24.34
CA THR A 305 -9.05 3.16 -25.71
C THR A 305 -7.81 3.97 -26.13
N PRO A 306 -7.51 4.14 -27.44
CA PRO A 306 -6.28 4.80 -27.89
C PRO A 306 -6.06 6.21 -27.34
N GLU A 307 -7.14 6.95 -27.12
CA GLU A 307 -7.18 8.35 -26.67
C GLU A 307 -6.98 8.50 -25.15
N GLU A 308 -6.96 7.40 -24.41
CA GLU A 308 -6.77 7.44 -22.96
C GLU A 308 -5.29 7.60 -22.61
N GLU A 309 -4.91 8.74 -22.06
CA GLU A 309 -3.55 9.01 -21.59
C GLU A 309 -3.46 8.74 -20.08
N PHE A 310 -2.28 8.32 -19.58
CA PHE A 310 -2.00 8.19 -18.14
C PHE A 310 -0.83 9.09 -17.76
N ARG A 311 -0.98 9.87 -16.68
CA ARG A 311 0.08 10.74 -16.13
C ARG A 311 0.36 10.46 -14.66
N PRO A 312 1.58 10.68 -14.16
CA PRO A 312 1.87 10.62 -12.72
C PRO A 312 1.02 11.62 -11.94
N VAL A 313 0.54 11.21 -10.76
CA VAL A 313 -0.20 12.10 -9.86
C VAL A 313 0.78 13.12 -9.26
N ARG A 314 0.59 14.39 -9.61
CA ARG A 314 1.42 15.55 -9.23
C ARG A 314 0.56 16.72 -8.75
N HIS A 315 1.17 17.63 -7.99
CA HIS A 315 0.59 18.92 -7.57
C HIS A 315 -0.72 18.87 -6.76
N VAL A 316 -1.03 17.71 -6.16
CA VAL A 316 -2.25 17.49 -5.36
C VAL A 316 -2.02 17.60 -3.84
N SER A 317 -0.78 17.51 -3.39
CA SER A 317 -0.36 17.60 -1.99
C SER A 317 1.15 17.88 -1.90
N ASP A 318 1.62 18.34 -0.74
CA ASP A 318 3.06 18.49 -0.42
C ASP A 318 3.82 17.14 -0.38
N VAL A 319 3.09 16.04 -0.45
CA VAL A 319 3.61 14.67 -0.44
C VAL A 319 3.70 14.13 -1.86
N ASP A 320 4.82 13.47 -2.18
CA ASP A 320 5.05 12.78 -3.44
C ASP A 320 4.07 11.60 -3.65
N MET A 321 3.21 11.74 -4.65
CA MET A 321 2.23 10.73 -5.06
C MET A 321 2.52 10.15 -6.45
N THR A 322 3.70 10.40 -7.03
CA THR A 322 4.03 10.04 -8.42
C THR A 322 4.19 8.53 -8.66
N HIS A 323 4.14 7.70 -7.62
CA HIS A 323 3.96 6.24 -7.72
C HIS A 323 2.51 5.81 -8.03
N TYR A 324 1.58 6.76 -8.13
CA TYR A 324 0.27 6.57 -8.74
C TYR A 324 0.22 7.26 -10.09
N LEU A 325 -0.44 6.62 -11.05
CA LEU A 325 -0.84 7.21 -12.32
C LEU A 325 -2.35 7.44 -12.31
N VAL A 326 -2.80 8.51 -12.97
CA VAL A 326 -4.21 8.81 -13.21
C VAL A 326 -4.42 8.98 -14.71
N SER A 327 -5.52 8.43 -15.24
CA SER A 327 -5.88 8.64 -16.64
C SER A 327 -6.68 9.92 -16.86
N ASN A 328 -6.71 10.41 -18.10
CA ASN A 328 -7.61 11.49 -18.51
C ASN A 328 -9.10 11.14 -18.36
N ARG A 329 -9.45 9.90 -17.98
CA ARG A 329 -10.82 9.47 -17.63
C ARG A 329 -11.01 9.10 -16.15
N GLY A 330 -10.08 9.49 -15.28
CA GLY A 330 -10.17 9.22 -13.85
C GLY A 330 -9.87 7.80 -13.40
N ARG A 331 -9.33 6.92 -14.27
CA ARG A 331 -8.84 5.60 -13.83
C ARG A 331 -7.49 5.75 -13.14
N ILE A 332 -7.37 5.22 -11.93
CA ILE A 332 -6.15 5.37 -11.11
C ILE A 332 -5.41 4.04 -11.01
N TYR A 333 -4.11 4.05 -11.26
CA TYR A 333 -3.25 2.88 -11.26
C TYR A 333 -2.08 3.04 -10.28
N SER A 334 -1.84 2.02 -9.47
CA SER A 334 -0.72 1.96 -8.52
C SER A 334 0.47 1.25 -9.15
N THR A 335 1.58 1.95 -9.39
CA THR A 335 2.80 1.32 -9.96
C THR A 335 3.44 0.32 -9.00
N LYS A 336 3.27 0.54 -7.69
CA LYS A 336 3.83 -0.31 -6.62
C LYS A 336 3.11 -1.65 -6.47
N THR A 337 1.78 -1.69 -6.60
CA THR A 337 0.99 -2.93 -6.52
C THR A 337 0.64 -3.51 -7.89
N ARG A 338 0.82 -2.71 -8.96
CA ARG A 338 0.46 -3.00 -10.35
C ARG A 338 -1.03 -3.28 -10.55
N THR A 339 -1.87 -2.52 -9.85
CA THR A 339 -3.34 -2.69 -9.85
C THR A 339 -4.04 -1.36 -10.05
N PHE A 340 -5.17 -1.38 -10.74
CA PHE A 340 -6.14 -0.28 -10.69
C PHE A 340 -6.73 -0.16 -9.29
N LEU A 341 -6.93 1.07 -8.83
CA LEU A 341 -7.65 1.38 -7.59
C LEU A 341 -9.12 1.63 -7.90
N SER A 342 -10.02 1.02 -7.13
CA SER A 342 -11.43 1.41 -7.11
C SER A 342 -11.60 2.70 -6.32
N TRP A 343 -12.21 3.71 -6.92
CA TRP A 343 -12.76 4.84 -6.19
C TRP A 343 -14.08 4.46 -5.49
N TYR A 344 -14.52 5.31 -4.57
CA TYR A 344 -15.82 5.24 -3.92
C TYR A 344 -16.50 6.62 -3.92
N GLU A 345 -17.81 6.63 -3.76
CA GLU A 345 -18.61 7.84 -3.70
C GLU A 345 -18.39 8.55 -2.35
N SER A 346 -18.04 9.84 -2.41
CA SER A 346 -17.90 10.70 -1.25
C SER A 346 -19.25 11.04 -0.61
N PRO A 347 -19.29 11.55 0.65
CA PRO A 347 -20.50 12.16 1.20
C PRO A 347 -21.04 13.35 0.39
N GLN A 348 -20.24 13.89 -0.53
CA GLN A 348 -20.58 14.98 -1.46
C GLN A 348 -20.77 14.46 -2.92
N ALA A 349 -21.12 13.18 -3.10
CA ALA A 349 -21.35 12.49 -4.37
C ALA A 349 -20.16 12.40 -5.38
N TYR A 350 -19.06 13.14 -5.17
CA TYR A 350 -17.85 12.99 -6.00
C TYR A 350 -17.23 11.61 -5.90
N ALA A 351 -16.73 11.10 -7.02
CA ALA A 351 -15.81 9.96 -7.04
C ALA A 351 -14.51 10.30 -6.29
N ALA A 352 -14.04 9.41 -5.42
CA ALA A 352 -12.86 9.65 -4.59
C ALA A 352 -12.06 8.39 -4.23
N VAL A 353 -10.77 8.57 -3.93
CA VAL A 353 -9.79 7.51 -3.69
C VAL A 353 -8.95 7.80 -2.44
N ILE A 354 -8.45 6.75 -1.79
CA ILE A 354 -7.42 6.85 -0.75
C ILE A 354 -6.08 6.46 -1.39
N LEU A 355 -5.12 7.39 -1.38
CA LEU A 355 -3.75 7.15 -1.82
C LEU A 355 -2.83 7.04 -0.60
N TYR A 356 -1.78 6.23 -0.71
CA TYR A 356 -0.86 5.94 0.38
C TYR A 356 0.55 6.41 0.04
N HIS A 357 1.17 7.16 0.95
CA HIS A 357 2.59 7.46 0.92
C HIS A 357 3.21 7.01 2.25
N ASN A 358 4.17 6.09 2.18
CA ASN A 358 4.73 5.38 3.33
C ASN A 358 3.64 4.75 4.21
N THR A 359 3.44 5.27 5.43
CA THR A 359 2.41 4.84 6.39
C THR A 359 1.19 5.77 6.44
N MET A 360 1.20 6.87 5.67
CA MET A 360 0.14 7.87 5.66
C MET A 360 -0.86 7.58 4.54
N SER A 361 -2.15 7.64 4.86
CA SER A 361 -3.26 7.56 3.91
C SER A 361 -3.88 8.95 3.73
N ILE A 362 -3.99 9.42 2.49
CA ILE A 362 -4.58 10.72 2.15
C ILE A 362 -5.76 10.49 1.20
N TYR A 363 -6.83 11.23 1.44
CA TYR A 363 -8.06 11.18 0.65
C TYR A 363 -8.05 12.23 -0.47
N PHE A 364 -8.43 11.82 -1.68
CA PHE A 364 -8.48 12.70 -2.85
C PHE A 364 -9.76 12.47 -3.67
N ALA A 365 -10.41 13.55 -4.09
CA ALA A 365 -11.44 13.48 -5.12
C ALA A 365 -10.80 13.25 -6.50
N VAL A 366 -11.34 12.34 -7.30
CA VAL A 366 -10.72 11.85 -8.55
C VAL A 366 -10.54 13.00 -9.55
N HIS A 367 -11.55 13.86 -9.74
CA HIS A 367 -11.48 15.01 -10.63
C HIS A 367 -10.30 15.94 -10.31
N ARG A 368 -9.93 16.12 -9.04
CA ARG A 368 -8.77 16.95 -8.64
C ARG A 368 -7.44 16.30 -9.00
N LEU A 369 -7.37 14.96 -8.97
CA LEU A 369 -6.20 14.20 -9.41
C LEU A 369 -6.04 14.31 -10.92
N VAL A 370 -7.13 14.07 -11.67
CA VAL A 370 -7.16 14.17 -13.14
C VAL A 370 -6.75 15.58 -13.56
N TRP A 371 -7.46 16.59 -13.06
CA TRP A 371 -7.25 17.96 -13.49
C TRP A 371 -5.82 18.45 -13.19
N SER A 372 -5.29 18.22 -11.99
CA SER A 372 -3.93 18.67 -11.60
C SER A 372 -2.83 17.95 -12.37
N ALA A 373 -2.98 16.65 -12.65
CA ALA A 373 -2.00 15.86 -13.39
C ALA A 373 -1.97 16.21 -14.90
N PHE A 374 -3.11 16.60 -15.47
CA PHE A 374 -3.20 16.96 -16.90
C PHE A 374 -2.87 18.42 -17.19
N HIS A 375 -3.05 19.32 -16.23
CA HIS A 375 -2.58 20.72 -16.32
C HIS A 375 -1.15 20.94 -15.77
N ASP A 376 -0.52 19.90 -15.20
CA ASP A 376 0.81 19.92 -14.54
C ASP A 376 1.01 21.11 -13.58
N ARG A 377 -0.06 21.47 -12.86
CA ARG A 377 -0.05 22.52 -11.82
C ARG A 377 -1.07 22.24 -10.72
N ALA A 378 -0.88 22.86 -9.57
CA ALA A 378 -1.86 22.85 -8.50
C ALA A 378 -3.10 23.69 -8.88
N ILE A 379 -4.25 23.29 -8.33
CA ILE A 379 -5.48 24.09 -8.33
C ILE A 379 -5.22 25.38 -7.55
N ARG A 380 -5.64 26.53 -8.09
CA ARG A 380 -5.45 27.84 -7.46
C ARG A 380 -6.10 27.89 -6.07
N PRO A 381 -5.48 28.51 -5.05
CA PRO A 381 -6.11 28.70 -3.75
C PRO A 381 -7.46 29.41 -3.89
N GLY A 382 -8.51 28.83 -3.30
CA GLY A 382 -9.88 29.35 -3.38
C GLY A 382 -10.66 28.96 -4.64
N PHE A 383 -10.06 28.26 -5.62
CA PHE A 383 -10.76 27.72 -6.78
C PHE A 383 -11.25 26.29 -6.54
N VAL A 384 -12.26 25.87 -7.30
CA VAL A 384 -12.84 24.53 -7.30
C VAL A 384 -12.81 23.96 -8.72
N ILE A 385 -12.95 22.64 -8.84
CA ILE A 385 -13.12 21.98 -10.13
C ILE A 385 -14.61 21.65 -10.30
N ASP A 386 -15.18 22.14 -11.39
CA ASP A 386 -16.57 21.95 -11.81
C ASP A 386 -16.67 20.82 -12.86
N HIS A 387 -17.85 20.19 -12.96
CA HIS A 387 -18.18 19.15 -13.94
C HIS A 387 -19.18 19.72 -14.94
N LEU A 388 -18.78 19.87 -16.20
CA LEU A 388 -19.55 20.60 -17.22
C LEU A 388 -20.90 19.95 -17.55
N ASP A 389 -21.01 18.62 -17.40
CA ASP A 389 -22.24 17.84 -17.55
C ASP A 389 -23.04 17.65 -16.24
N MET A 390 -22.55 18.22 -15.14
CA MET A 390 -23.04 18.04 -13.76
C MET A 390 -22.93 16.62 -13.18
N ASP A 391 -22.41 15.63 -13.91
CA ASP A 391 -22.12 14.30 -13.37
C ASP A 391 -20.80 14.32 -12.60
N ARG A 392 -20.90 14.43 -11.27
CA ARG A 392 -19.77 14.38 -10.30
C ARG A 392 -18.98 13.05 -10.33
N GLN A 393 -19.40 12.06 -11.12
CA GLN A 393 -18.71 10.80 -11.40
C GLN A 393 -18.05 10.77 -12.80
N ASN A 394 -18.39 11.68 -13.72
CA ASN A 394 -17.71 11.81 -15.02
C ASN A 394 -16.41 12.61 -14.88
N ASN A 395 -15.33 11.91 -14.55
CA ASN A 395 -14.00 12.47 -14.33
C ASN A 395 -13.15 12.53 -15.61
N ASP A 396 -13.76 12.64 -16.80
CA ASP A 396 -13.02 12.90 -18.05
C ASP A 396 -12.46 14.33 -18.04
N ILE A 397 -11.19 14.52 -18.40
CA ILE A 397 -10.52 15.83 -18.37
C ILE A 397 -11.26 16.90 -19.18
N ASN A 398 -11.95 16.51 -20.25
CA ASN A 398 -12.72 17.44 -21.10
C ASN A 398 -14.04 17.87 -20.45
N ASN A 399 -14.46 17.20 -19.37
CA ASN A 399 -15.61 17.55 -18.55
C ASN A 399 -15.23 18.42 -17.32
N LEU A 400 -13.94 18.71 -17.10
CA LEU A 400 -13.46 19.33 -15.86
C LEU A 400 -12.89 20.74 -16.09
N GLU A 401 -13.45 21.74 -15.38
CA GLU A 401 -13.00 23.14 -15.47
C GLU A 401 -12.62 23.71 -14.09
N GLU A 402 -11.57 24.53 -14.00
CA GLU A 402 -11.20 25.25 -12.76
C GLU A 402 -11.91 26.61 -12.70
N VAL A 403 -12.92 26.70 -11.83
CA VAL A 403 -13.80 27.87 -11.69
C VAL A 403 -13.74 28.43 -10.26
N THR A 404 -14.21 29.66 -10.07
CA THR A 404 -14.44 30.18 -8.71
C THR A 404 -15.68 29.49 -8.09
N PRO A 405 -15.77 29.41 -6.74
CA PRO A 405 -16.97 28.90 -6.07
C PRO A 405 -18.25 29.67 -6.42
N GLN A 406 -18.13 30.97 -6.71
CA GLN A 406 -19.24 31.84 -7.11
C GLN A 406 -19.76 31.48 -8.51
N GLU A 407 -18.86 31.26 -9.47
CA GLU A 407 -19.22 30.82 -10.83
C GLU A 407 -19.85 29.42 -10.82
N ASN A 408 -19.31 28.49 -10.01
CA ASN A 408 -19.86 27.14 -9.85
C ASN A 408 -21.31 27.19 -9.33
N ALA A 409 -21.56 27.94 -8.24
CA ALA A 409 -22.90 28.12 -7.69
C ALA A 409 -23.87 28.75 -8.72
N LEU A 410 -23.42 29.75 -9.48
CA LEU A 410 -24.23 30.40 -10.51
C LEU A 410 -24.54 29.45 -11.69
N ARG A 411 -23.61 28.55 -12.06
CA ARG A 411 -23.85 27.50 -13.08
C ARG A 411 -24.90 26.51 -12.62
N ALA A 412 -24.81 26.01 -11.38
CA ALA A 412 -25.82 25.11 -10.81
C ALA A 412 -27.22 25.75 -10.80
N VAL A 413 -27.34 27.02 -10.38
CA VAL A 413 -28.61 27.77 -10.40
C VAL A 413 -29.16 27.91 -11.83
N ARG A 414 -28.32 28.27 -12.81
CA ARG A 414 -28.75 28.39 -14.21
C ARG A 414 -29.13 27.05 -14.85
N ALA A 415 -28.41 25.98 -14.55
CA ALA A 415 -28.73 24.65 -15.06
C ALA A 415 -30.10 24.18 -14.54
N ARG A 416 -30.41 24.46 -13.26
CA ARG A 416 -31.74 24.25 -12.68
C ARG A 416 -32.82 25.12 -13.34
N GLN A 417 -32.56 26.41 -13.59
CA GLN A 417 -33.50 27.28 -14.33
C GLN A 417 -33.79 26.73 -15.74
N ASN A 418 -32.74 26.36 -16.48
CA ASN A 418 -32.90 25.74 -17.81
C ASN A 418 -33.68 24.41 -17.74
N TRP A 419 -33.50 23.60 -16.68
CA TRP A 419 -34.28 22.38 -16.48
C TRP A 419 -35.76 22.69 -16.23
N LEU A 420 -36.06 23.65 -15.35
CA LEU A 420 -37.43 24.13 -15.13
C LEU A 420 -38.08 24.64 -16.43
N ASP A 421 -37.33 25.35 -17.27
CA ASP A 421 -37.78 25.84 -18.58
C ASP A 421 -38.03 24.71 -19.61
N THR A 422 -37.49 23.49 -19.38
CA THR A 422 -37.82 22.31 -20.21
C THR A 422 -39.08 21.56 -19.77
N LEU A 423 -39.66 21.89 -18.61
CA LEU A 423 -40.88 21.28 -18.13
C LEU A 423 -42.12 21.87 -18.83
N THR A 424 -43.09 21.02 -19.13
CA THR A 424 -44.35 21.49 -19.72
C THR A 424 -45.19 22.27 -18.71
N THR A 425 -46.07 23.15 -19.18
CA THR A 425 -46.99 23.92 -18.33
C THR A 425 -47.91 23.05 -17.46
N ALA A 426 -48.10 21.77 -17.82
CA ALA A 426 -48.80 20.79 -16.99
C ALA A 426 -47.93 20.30 -15.82
N GLN A 427 -46.65 19.98 -16.07
CA GLN A 427 -45.71 19.54 -15.03
C GLN A 427 -45.33 20.69 -14.07
N LEU A 428 -45.21 21.92 -14.58
CA LEU A 428 -45.03 23.10 -13.72
C LEU A 428 -46.23 23.30 -12.80
N ARG A 429 -47.46 23.16 -13.32
CA ARG A 429 -48.67 23.19 -12.47
C ARG A 429 -48.75 22.03 -11.50
N GLU A 430 -48.34 20.82 -11.88
CA GLU A 430 -48.33 19.67 -10.98
C GLU A 430 -47.35 19.89 -9.80
N ILE A 431 -46.19 20.50 -10.06
CA ILE A 431 -45.23 20.92 -9.02
C ILE A 431 -45.76 22.10 -8.18
N GLU A 432 -46.41 23.10 -8.79
CA GLU A 432 -47.03 24.22 -8.09
C GLU A 432 -48.22 23.76 -7.23
N ASP A 433 -49.09 22.89 -7.74
CA ASP A 433 -50.24 22.31 -7.06
C ASP A 433 -49.79 21.38 -5.92
N GLU A 434 -48.74 20.54 -6.10
CA GLU A 434 -48.10 19.83 -4.98
C GLU A 434 -47.61 20.83 -3.91
N GLN A 435 -46.88 21.89 -4.29
CA GLN A 435 -46.37 22.93 -3.37
C GLN A 435 -47.49 23.77 -2.71
N GLN A 436 -48.72 23.75 -3.25
CA GLN A 436 -49.85 24.57 -2.82
C GLN A 436 -50.91 23.77 -2.05
N GLU A 437 -51.14 22.50 -2.36
CA GLU A 437 -51.86 21.55 -1.49
C GLU A 437 -51.12 21.37 -0.15
N LEU A 438 -49.78 21.38 -0.16
CA LEU A 438 -48.95 21.40 1.05
C LEU A 438 -49.18 22.62 1.96
N ARG A 439 -50.04 23.60 1.61
CA ARG A 439 -50.31 24.81 2.42
C ARG A 439 -51.71 24.86 3.04
N GLN A 440 -52.65 23.98 2.67
CA GLN A 440 -54.00 23.98 3.26
C GLN A 440 -54.16 22.87 4.30
N GLY A 441 -54.61 23.23 5.50
CA GLY A 441 -54.97 22.28 6.57
C GLY A 441 -53.89 21.98 7.62
N GLU A 442 -52.72 22.63 7.56
CA GLU A 442 -51.61 22.42 8.52
C GLU A 442 -52.05 22.54 9.99
N ARG A 443 -51.85 21.47 10.76
CA ARG A 443 -52.19 21.41 12.18
C ARG A 443 -50.97 21.68 13.04
N TRP A 444 -51.01 22.78 13.79
CA TRP A 444 -50.01 23.14 14.78
C TRP A 444 -50.37 22.57 16.16
N LEU A 445 -49.40 21.99 16.86
CA LEU A 445 -49.52 21.52 18.25
C LEU A 445 -48.28 21.91 19.07
N PRO A 446 -48.40 22.06 20.41
CA PRO A 446 -47.24 22.29 21.28
C PRO A 446 -46.20 21.17 21.16
N ALA A 447 -44.93 21.55 21.02
CA ALA A 447 -43.82 20.61 20.85
C ALA A 447 -43.69 19.65 22.06
N ARG A 448 -43.76 18.33 21.83
CA ARG A 448 -43.62 17.32 22.89
C ARG A 448 -42.29 16.57 22.82
N ILE A 449 -41.80 16.09 23.97
CA ILE A 449 -40.70 15.11 24.05
C ILE A 449 -41.24 13.82 24.68
N ILE A 450 -40.74 12.68 24.21
CA ILE A 450 -41.02 11.37 24.78
C ILE A 450 -40.31 11.21 26.13
N GLN A 451 -41.05 10.76 27.15
CA GLN A 451 -40.48 10.39 28.44
C GLN A 451 -39.33 9.39 28.25
N GLY A 452 -38.12 9.76 28.67
CA GLY A 452 -36.91 8.94 28.54
C GLY A 452 -35.77 9.58 27.74
N ASP A 453 -36.01 10.60 26.91
CA ASP A 453 -34.92 11.32 26.22
C ASP A 453 -34.27 12.39 27.13
N SER A 454 -33.65 11.90 28.22
CA SER A 454 -33.16 12.67 29.37
C SER A 454 -32.03 13.67 29.08
N ARG A 455 -31.56 13.78 27.83
CA ARG A 455 -30.48 14.70 27.45
C ARG A 455 -30.95 16.15 27.26
N PHE A 456 -32.19 16.36 26.82
CA PHE A 456 -32.67 17.70 26.47
C PHE A 456 -34.16 17.92 26.83
N PRO A 457 -34.50 18.34 28.06
CA PRO A 457 -35.88 18.78 28.34
C PRO A 457 -36.22 20.02 27.49
N LEU A 458 -37.37 19.98 26.80
CA LEU A 458 -38.03 21.17 26.27
C LEU A 458 -38.69 21.93 27.45
N PRO A 459 -38.78 23.26 27.40
CA PRO A 459 -39.66 24.00 28.30
C PRO A 459 -41.10 23.55 28.08
N GLU A 460 -41.90 23.53 29.16
CA GLU A 460 -43.26 22.99 29.17
C GLU A 460 -44.18 23.67 28.13
N PHE A 461 -43.93 24.96 27.84
CA PHE A 461 -44.61 25.73 26.80
C PHE A 461 -43.64 26.75 26.15
N GLY A 462 -43.73 26.93 24.82
CA GLY A 462 -42.96 27.98 24.12
C GLY A 462 -42.73 27.79 22.61
N TYR A 463 -42.84 26.55 22.11
CA TYR A 463 -42.70 26.23 20.68
C TYR A 463 -43.81 25.30 20.22
N GLU A 464 -44.23 25.46 18.97
CA GLU A 464 -45.21 24.62 18.29
C GLU A 464 -44.56 23.94 17.08
N VAL A 465 -45.00 22.72 16.80
CA VAL A 465 -44.58 21.91 15.66
C VAL A 465 -45.83 21.66 14.81
N SER A 466 -45.68 21.64 13.49
CA SER A 466 -46.75 21.25 12.59
C SER A 466 -46.62 19.81 12.13
N ASP A 467 -47.75 19.23 11.72
CA ASP A 467 -47.82 17.92 11.07
C ASP A 467 -47.11 17.86 9.71
N GLN A 468 -46.74 19.02 9.15
CA GLN A 468 -45.95 19.18 7.92
C GLN A 468 -44.44 19.38 8.19
N GLY A 469 -43.99 19.28 9.45
CA GLY A 469 -42.57 19.37 9.78
C GLY A 469 -42.01 20.79 9.92
N ARG A 470 -42.86 21.81 10.07
CA ARG A 470 -42.43 23.17 10.43
C ARG A 470 -42.41 23.35 11.94
N VAL A 471 -41.54 24.23 12.45
CA VAL A 471 -41.43 24.56 13.88
C VAL A 471 -41.47 26.07 14.04
N ARG A 472 -42.28 26.58 14.98
CA ARG A 472 -42.41 28.01 15.25
C ARG A 472 -42.35 28.32 16.74
N ASN A 473 -41.95 29.55 17.08
CA ASN A 473 -42.11 30.07 18.44
C ASN A 473 -43.60 30.36 18.69
N ALA A 474 -44.15 29.84 19.79
CA ALA A 474 -45.58 29.92 20.10
C ALA A 474 -46.04 31.34 20.50
N GLN A 475 -45.13 32.18 21.00
CA GLN A 475 -45.44 33.55 21.45
C GLN A 475 -45.28 34.57 20.33
N SER A 476 -44.23 34.44 19.51
CA SER A 476 -43.93 35.40 18.43
C SER A 476 -44.43 34.96 17.05
N GLY A 477 -45.01 33.76 16.93
CA GLY A 477 -45.46 33.16 15.66
C GLY A 477 -44.35 32.83 14.66
N ARG A 478 -43.11 33.22 14.94
CA ARG A 478 -41.97 33.13 14.02
C ARG A 478 -41.61 31.67 13.73
N ILE A 479 -41.75 31.26 12.47
CA ILE A 479 -41.24 29.99 11.96
C ILE A 479 -39.70 30.02 12.01
N LEU A 480 -39.11 28.94 12.51
CA LEU A 480 -37.66 28.77 12.62
C LEU A 480 -37.11 28.16 11.34
N ARG A 481 -36.04 28.73 10.78
CA ARG A 481 -35.32 28.12 9.65
C ARG A 481 -34.59 26.87 10.16
N PRO A 482 -34.88 25.65 9.65
CA PRO A 482 -34.09 24.47 9.99
C PRO A 482 -32.71 24.56 9.35
N GLY A 483 -31.71 24.02 10.02
CA GLY A 483 -30.37 23.77 9.47
C GLY A 483 -30.17 22.30 9.13
N SER A 484 -29.49 22.04 8.02
CA SER A 484 -29.08 20.71 7.60
C SER A 484 -27.93 20.20 8.48
N GLY A 485 -28.17 19.12 9.24
CA GLY A 485 -27.14 18.51 10.09
C GLY A 485 -26.30 17.48 9.32
N ASN A 486 -25.17 17.06 9.91
CA ASN A 486 -24.43 15.90 9.42
C ASN A 486 -25.39 14.70 9.22
N PHE A 487 -25.26 14.01 8.09
CA PHE A 487 -26.12 12.92 7.62
C PHE A 487 -27.53 13.30 7.11
N GLY A 488 -27.79 14.59 6.84
CA GLY A 488 -28.96 15.03 6.06
C GLY A 488 -30.29 15.13 6.82
N TYR A 489 -30.27 15.04 8.15
CA TYR A 489 -31.46 15.30 8.96
C TYR A 489 -31.62 16.81 9.23
N LEU A 490 -32.83 17.34 9.11
CA LEU A 490 -33.12 18.73 9.50
C LEU A 490 -33.11 18.92 11.03
N HIS A 491 -32.49 20.00 11.48
CA HIS A 491 -32.37 20.37 12.90
C HIS A 491 -32.84 21.81 13.14
N VAL A 492 -33.41 22.10 14.31
CA VAL A 492 -33.80 23.46 14.74
C VAL A 492 -33.18 23.82 16.10
N GLY A 493 -32.79 25.07 16.25
CA GLY A 493 -32.28 25.62 17.52
C GLY A 493 -33.42 26.12 18.41
N LEU A 494 -33.68 25.43 19.52
CA LEU A 494 -34.69 25.80 20.51
C LEU A 494 -33.96 26.16 21.82
N ASN A 495 -34.06 27.41 22.28
CA ASN A 495 -33.40 27.93 23.49
C ASN A 495 -31.91 27.52 23.63
N GLY A 496 -31.13 27.69 22.55
CA GLY A 496 -29.69 27.38 22.53
C GLY A 496 -29.33 25.89 22.41
N ARG A 497 -30.30 25.01 22.17
CA ARG A 497 -30.09 23.55 21.98
C ARG A 497 -30.63 23.10 20.62
N SER A 498 -29.92 22.18 19.97
CA SER A 498 -30.30 21.67 18.64
C SER A 498 -31.18 20.41 18.76
N PHE A 499 -32.36 20.43 18.15
CA PHE A 499 -33.30 19.30 18.10
C PHE A 499 -33.54 18.86 16.66
N ARG A 500 -33.77 17.56 16.42
CA ARG A 500 -34.12 17.04 15.08
C ARG A 500 -35.60 17.24 14.78
N VAL A 501 -35.91 17.75 13.59
CA VAL A 501 -37.30 18.03 13.18
C VAL A 501 -38.13 16.73 13.13
N ASN A 502 -37.64 15.65 12.51
CA ASN A 502 -38.37 14.38 12.45
C ASN A 502 -38.80 13.86 13.83
N ARG A 503 -37.92 13.97 14.84
CA ARG A 503 -38.24 13.51 16.19
C ARG A 503 -39.25 14.41 16.88
N LEU A 504 -39.20 15.73 16.69
CA LEU A 504 -40.18 16.68 17.23
C LEU A 504 -41.58 16.48 16.63
N VAL A 505 -41.67 16.17 15.34
CA VAL A 505 -42.95 15.89 14.67
C VAL A 505 -43.50 14.55 15.16
N ALA A 506 -42.69 13.49 15.09
CA ALA A 506 -43.12 12.16 15.50
C ALA A 506 -43.52 12.10 16.99
N SER A 507 -42.83 12.82 17.90
CA SER A 507 -43.22 12.86 19.31
C SER A 507 -44.48 13.69 19.60
N THR A 508 -44.91 14.53 18.66
CA THR A 508 -46.06 15.42 18.81
C THR A 508 -47.32 14.87 18.12
N PHE A 509 -47.15 14.16 17.00
CA PHE A 509 -48.26 13.69 16.14
C PHE A 509 -48.40 12.17 16.02
N LEU A 510 -47.39 11.38 16.41
CA LEU A 510 -47.43 9.91 16.30
C LEU A 510 -47.35 9.25 17.69
N GLU A 511 -48.31 8.36 17.96
CA GLU A 511 -48.24 7.52 19.16
C GLU A 511 -47.10 6.50 19.01
N ASN A 512 -46.22 6.43 20.02
CA ASN A 512 -45.22 5.38 20.13
C ASN A 512 -45.81 4.24 20.97
N THR A 513 -46.18 3.14 20.30
CA THR A 513 -46.88 2.00 20.89
C THR A 513 -46.01 1.11 21.77
N ASP A 514 -44.69 1.14 21.58
CA ASP A 514 -43.70 0.50 22.47
C ASP A 514 -42.44 1.38 22.61
N PRO A 515 -42.47 2.37 23.52
CA PRO A 515 -41.33 3.26 23.77
C PRO A 515 -40.08 2.54 24.31
N GLY A 516 -40.20 1.28 24.75
CA GLY A 516 -39.06 0.48 25.22
C GLY A 516 -38.21 -0.09 24.09
N THR A 517 -38.79 -0.31 22.91
CA THR A 517 -38.09 -0.92 21.76
C THR A 517 -38.03 -0.03 20.51
N LEU A 518 -39.05 0.81 20.28
CA LEU A 518 -39.14 1.68 19.11
C LEU A 518 -38.47 3.04 19.39
N LEU A 519 -37.13 3.01 19.45
CA LEU A 519 -36.30 4.13 19.89
C LEU A 519 -35.95 5.17 18.80
N TYR A 520 -36.18 4.85 17.53
CA TYR A 520 -35.79 5.68 16.39
C TYR A 520 -36.99 6.13 15.56
N VAL A 521 -36.84 7.26 14.85
CA VAL A 521 -37.81 7.72 13.86
C VAL A 521 -37.21 7.51 12.47
N ASP A 522 -37.92 6.76 11.64
CA ASP A 522 -37.61 6.46 10.26
C ASP A 522 -38.54 7.26 9.32
N HIS A 523 -38.01 7.60 8.14
CA HIS A 523 -38.73 8.29 7.08
C HIS A 523 -39.21 7.25 6.08
N ILE A 524 -40.52 7.09 5.92
CA ILE A 524 -41.15 5.97 5.18
C ILE A 524 -40.72 5.99 3.71
N ASN A 525 -40.63 7.17 3.11
CA ASN A 525 -40.15 7.37 1.74
C ASN A 525 -38.61 7.42 1.60
N GLY A 526 -37.85 7.32 2.70
CA GLY A 526 -36.38 7.42 2.73
C GLY A 526 -35.81 8.85 2.74
N ASP A 527 -36.59 9.87 2.40
CA ASP A 527 -36.17 11.28 2.38
C ASP A 527 -36.18 11.88 3.79
N ARG A 528 -35.01 12.28 4.27
CA ARG A 528 -34.78 12.83 5.61
C ARG A 528 -35.23 14.28 5.77
N THR A 529 -35.57 14.96 4.67
CA THR A 529 -36.05 16.34 4.63
C THR A 529 -37.58 16.44 4.66
N ASN A 530 -38.29 15.44 4.12
CA ASN A 530 -39.74 15.31 4.26
C ASN A 530 -40.14 14.87 5.68
N ASN A 531 -40.27 15.85 6.58
CA ASN A 531 -40.58 15.64 7.99
C ASN A 531 -42.09 15.61 8.29
N PHE A 532 -42.93 15.20 7.33
CA PHE A 532 -44.37 15.13 7.50
C PHE A 532 -44.76 14.01 8.45
N ALA A 533 -45.72 14.23 9.35
CA ALA A 533 -46.18 13.22 10.30
C ALA A 533 -46.64 11.94 9.60
N SER A 534 -47.29 12.05 8.44
CA SER A 534 -47.70 10.93 7.57
C SER A 534 -46.53 10.15 6.94
N ASN A 535 -45.35 10.77 6.84
CA ASN A 535 -44.13 10.17 6.28
C ASN A 535 -43.17 9.63 7.37
N LEU A 536 -43.52 9.74 8.65
CA LEU A 536 -42.67 9.33 9.75
C LEU A 536 -43.23 8.09 10.46
N ARG A 537 -42.35 7.25 11.01
CA ARG A 537 -42.74 6.11 11.85
C ARG A 537 -41.71 5.82 12.94
N TRP A 538 -42.18 5.28 14.07
CA TRP A 538 -41.33 4.74 15.12
C TRP A 538 -40.80 3.35 14.72
N VAL A 539 -39.49 3.12 14.85
CA VAL A 539 -38.82 1.85 14.48
C VAL A 539 -37.81 1.42 15.53
N SER A 540 -37.56 0.11 15.60
CA SER A 540 -36.51 -0.47 16.43
C SER A 540 -35.09 -0.22 15.87
N PRO A 541 -34.03 -0.41 16.68
CA PRO A 541 -32.64 -0.31 16.19
C PRO A 541 -32.33 -1.26 15.01
N GLN A 542 -32.95 -2.44 15.00
CA GLN A 542 -32.74 -3.46 13.97
C GLN A 542 -33.40 -3.08 12.65
N GLU A 543 -34.59 -2.48 12.71
CA GLU A 543 -35.33 -1.98 11.55
C GLU A 543 -34.70 -0.73 10.94
N ASN A 544 -34.26 0.23 11.76
CA ASN A 544 -33.54 1.43 11.30
C ASN A 544 -32.30 1.04 10.47
N THR A 545 -31.56 0.02 10.92
CA THR A 545 -30.40 -0.54 10.19
C THR A 545 -30.81 -1.11 8.82
N ARG A 546 -32.01 -1.71 8.71
CA ARG A 546 -32.54 -2.28 7.46
C ARG A 546 -33.00 -1.21 6.46
N PHE A 547 -33.57 -0.10 6.92
CA PHE A 547 -34.12 0.96 6.05
C PHE A 547 -33.10 2.00 5.61
N SER A 548 -32.04 2.26 6.40
CA SER A 548 -30.95 3.22 6.10
C SER A 548 -30.10 2.96 4.83
N HIS A 549 -30.48 1.99 4.00
CA HIS A 549 -29.79 1.55 2.79
C HIS A 549 -30.67 1.54 1.52
N GLY A 550 -31.88 2.10 1.56
CA GLY A 550 -32.79 2.18 0.43
C GLY A 550 -32.30 3.16 -0.65
N VAL A 551 -31.66 2.64 -1.69
CA VAL A 551 -31.47 3.35 -2.98
C VAL A 551 -32.36 2.64 -3.99
N ARG A 552 -33.10 3.40 -4.81
CA ARG A 552 -33.93 2.85 -5.89
C ARG A 552 -33.05 2.15 -6.92
N ILE A 553 -33.49 1.00 -7.42
CA ILE A 553 -32.74 0.17 -8.37
C ILE A 553 -33.60 -0.12 -9.58
N ARG A 554 -33.08 0.25 -10.74
CA ARG A 554 -33.64 -0.07 -12.04
C ARG A 554 -32.92 -1.30 -12.59
N ALA A 555 -33.68 -2.32 -12.97
CA ALA A 555 -33.18 -3.50 -13.65
C ALA A 555 -33.75 -3.53 -15.07
N TYR A 556 -32.88 -3.45 -16.08
CA TYR A 556 -33.29 -3.48 -17.48
C TYR A 556 -32.60 -4.60 -18.25
N ARG A 557 -33.26 -5.10 -19.29
CA ARG A 557 -32.77 -6.20 -20.12
C ARG A 557 -33.06 -5.94 -21.60
N ALA A 558 -32.00 -5.58 -22.32
CA ALA A 558 -32.09 -5.03 -23.68
C ALA A 558 -32.52 -6.05 -24.75
N ASP A 559 -32.16 -7.33 -24.62
CA ASP A 559 -32.53 -8.39 -25.58
C ASP A 559 -34.03 -8.76 -25.54
N LEU A 560 -34.73 -8.42 -24.44
CA LEU A 560 -36.17 -8.65 -24.28
C LEU A 560 -36.98 -7.35 -24.19
N ASN A 561 -36.32 -6.18 -24.23
CA ASN A 561 -36.90 -4.87 -23.95
C ASN A 561 -37.75 -4.84 -22.65
N GLN A 562 -37.25 -5.49 -21.59
CA GLN A 562 -37.92 -5.60 -20.29
C GLN A 562 -37.25 -4.70 -19.24
N GLU A 563 -38.07 -4.12 -18.35
CA GLU A 563 -37.61 -3.22 -17.31
C GLU A 563 -38.45 -3.35 -16.02
N HIS A 564 -37.78 -3.29 -14.88
CA HIS A 564 -38.38 -3.29 -13.55
C HIS A 564 -37.67 -2.30 -12.62
N THR A 565 -38.42 -1.56 -11.80
CA THR A 565 -37.89 -0.66 -10.77
C THR A 565 -38.22 -1.18 -9.37
N PHE A 566 -37.28 -1.03 -8.45
CA PHE A 566 -37.37 -1.50 -7.06
C PHE A 566 -37.00 -0.38 -6.10
N ASN A 567 -37.69 -0.27 -4.97
CA ASN A 567 -37.42 0.73 -3.94
C ASN A 567 -36.21 0.33 -3.06
N SER A 568 -35.74 -0.91 -3.14
CA SER A 568 -34.53 -1.35 -2.45
C SER A 568 -33.84 -2.55 -3.09
N ILE A 569 -32.56 -2.76 -2.74
CA ILE A 569 -31.80 -3.95 -3.15
C ILE A 569 -32.32 -5.26 -2.54
N GLN A 570 -33.06 -5.18 -1.43
CA GLN A 570 -33.71 -6.33 -0.80
C GLN A 570 -34.91 -6.80 -1.62
N GLU A 571 -35.70 -5.85 -2.12
CA GLU A 571 -36.85 -6.10 -3.01
C GLU A 571 -36.38 -6.69 -4.34
N ALA A 572 -35.34 -6.10 -4.96
CA ALA A 572 -34.70 -6.64 -6.16
C ALA A 572 -34.18 -8.08 -5.97
N GLY A 573 -33.66 -8.44 -4.78
CA GLY A 573 -33.24 -9.80 -4.45
C GLY A 573 -34.38 -10.79 -4.19
N GLN A 574 -35.61 -10.32 -4.05
CA GLN A 574 -36.81 -11.14 -3.89
C GLN A 574 -37.56 -11.36 -5.21
N PHE A 575 -37.38 -10.46 -6.18
CA PHE A 575 -37.98 -10.54 -7.51
C PHE A 575 -37.54 -11.78 -8.32
N ASN A 576 -38.45 -12.25 -9.18
CA ASN A 576 -38.25 -13.42 -10.04
C ASN A 576 -37.98 -12.98 -11.49
N PHE A 577 -36.71 -12.90 -11.87
CA PHE A 577 -36.28 -12.52 -13.21
C PHE A 577 -36.37 -13.72 -14.16
N ASN A 578 -37.51 -13.87 -14.83
CA ASN A 578 -37.77 -14.90 -15.85
C ASN A 578 -37.44 -16.34 -15.39
N GLY A 579 -37.82 -16.67 -14.15
CA GLY A 579 -37.62 -18.00 -13.54
C GLY A 579 -36.42 -18.11 -12.60
N GLN A 580 -35.60 -17.06 -12.47
CA GLN A 580 -34.42 -17.04 -11.61
C GLN A 580 -34.47 -15.89 -10.59
N ARG A 581 -34.12 -16.18 -9.33
CA ARG A 581 -33.93 -15.18 -8.27
C ARG A 581 -32.44 -14.90 -8.08
N PHE A 582 -32.06 -13.65 -7.83
CA PHE A 582 -30.67 -13.26 -7.62
C PHE A 582 -30.41 -12.89 -6.16
N ALA A 583 -29.28 -13.35 -5.61
CA ALA A 583 -28.88 -12.96 -4.26
C ALA A 583 -28.51 -11.45 -4.21
N VAL A 584 -28.91 -10.79 -3.13
CA VAL A 584 -28.64 -9.36 -2.87
C VAL A 584 -27.15 -9.01 -2.99
N THR A 585 -26.26 -9.92 -2.55
CA THR A 585 -24.81 -9.79 -2.68
C THR A 585 -24.34 -9.77 -4.14
N THR A 586 -24.93 -10.61 -4.99
CA THR A 586 -24.64 -10.68 -6.43
C THR A 586 -25.13 -9.43 -7.16
N ILE A 587 -26.34 -8.95 -6.86
CA ILE A 587 -26.86 -7.69 -7.40
C ILE A 587 -25.93 -6.52 -6.99
N LYS A 588 -25.49 -6.49 -5.73
CA LYS A 588 -24.54 -5.47 -5.22
C LYS A 588 -23.16 -5.51 -5.88
N ASP A 589 -22.66 -6.70 -6.23
CA ASP A 589 -21.41 -6.87 -6.98
C ASP A 589 -21.55 -6.44 -8.44
N ARG A 590 -22.70 -6.68 -9.07
CA ARG A 590 -22.99 -6.29 -10.46
C ARG A 590 -23.18 -4.77 -10.59
N LEU A 591 -23.93 -4.15 -9.67
CA LEU A 591 -24.05 -2.69 -9.54
C LEU A 591 -22.68 -1.99 -9.43
N LYS A 592 -21.69 -2.60 -8.76
CA LYS A 592 -20.33 -2.06 -8.64
C LYS A 592 -19.46 -2.23 -9.89
N ARG A 593 -19.75 -3.21 -10.73
CA ARG A 593 -18.91 -3.58 -11.88
C ARG A 593 -19.49 -3.13 -13.23
N GLY A 594 -20.74 -2.70 -13.27
CA GLY A 594 -21.46 -2.37 -14.52
C GLY A 594 -21.72 -3.57 -15.43
N THR A 595 -21.50 -4.80 -14.95
CA THR A 595 -21.62 -6.02 -15.76
C THR A 595 -23.02 -6.65 -15.63
N PRO A 596 -23.60 -7.16 -16.73
CA PRO A 596 -24.93 -7.77 -16.69
C PRO A 596 -24.93 -9.10 -15.91
N LEU A 597 -26.07 -9.43 -15.33
CA LEU A 597 -26.36 -10.68 -14.63
C LEU A 597 -27.44 -11.44 -15.39
N HIS A 598 -27.05 -12.49 -16.13
CA HIS A 598 -27.98 -13.23 -17.00
C HIS A 598 -28.79 -12.33 -17.98
N GLY A 599 -28.12 -11.32 -18.55
CA GLY A 599 -28.73 -10.32 -19.46
C GLY A 599 -29.35 -9.11 -18.76
N TRP A 600 -29.59 -9.17 -17.45
CA TRP A 600 -30.13 -8.04 -16.69
C TRP A 600 -29.02 -7.10 -16.23
N PHE A 601 -29.11 -5.84 -16.63
CA PHE A 601 -28.31 -4.74 -16.11
C PHE A 601 -29.02 -4.13 -14.91
N PHE A 602 -28.26 -3.85 -13.86
CA PHE A 602 -28.75 -3.18 -12.67
C PHE A 602 -28.09 -1.81 -12.56
N THR A 603 -28.90 -0.77 -12.44
CA THR A 603 -28.46 0.61 -12.22
C THR A 603 -29.14 1.17 -10.97
N ARG A 604 -28.53 2.18 -10.35
CA ARG A 604 -29.23 3.00 -9.37
C ARG A 604 -30.04 4.03 -10.12
N GLU A 605 -31.29 4.19 -9.71
CA GLU A 605 -32.12 5.31 -10.12
C GLU A 605 -31.79 6.43 -9.14
N ASN A 606 -31.20 7.54 -9.62
CA ASN A 606 -30.84 8.66 -8.75
C ASN A 606 -32.13 9.32 -8.25
N ASP A 607 -32.22 9.57 -6.95
CA ASP A 607 -33.40 10.18 -6.35
C ASP A 607 -33.55 11.63 -6.81
N ALA A 608 -34.71 11.96 -7.41
CA ALA A 608 -35.22 13.32 -7.65
C ALA A 608 -35.60 14.04 -6.34
N ALA A 609 -34.79 13.85 -5.31
CA ALA A 609 -34.89 14.39 -3.96
C ALA A 609 -33.63 15.20 -3.58
N THR A 610 -32.46 14.84 -4.14
CA THR A 610 -31.24 15.66 -4.00
C THR A 610 -31.44 17.02 -4.66
N GLU A 611 -32.12 17.07 -5.81
CA GLU A 611 -32.52 18.31 -6.49
C GLU A 611 -33.46 19.14 -5.61
N ARG A 612 -34.55 18.54 -5.07
CA ARG A 612 -35.51 19.20 -4.17
C ARG A 612 -34.90 19.78 -2.88
N GLN A 613 -33.76 19.23 -2.42
CA GLN A 613 -33.05 19.76 -1.26
C GLN A 613 -32.31 21.06 -1.60
N GLU A 614 -31.58 21.11 -2.73
CA GLU A 614 -30.99 22.35 -3.26
C GLU A 614 -32.10 23.36 -3.65
N GLU A 615 -33.29 22.88 -4.08
CA GLU A 615 -34.43 23.75 -4.38
C GLU A 615 -34.93 24.54 -3.16
N THR A 616 -35.04 23.88 -2.01
CA THR A 616 -35.68 24.43 -0.81
C THR A 616 -34.74 25.34 -0.01
N GLU A 617 -33.43 25.05 0.01
CA GLU A 617 -32.45 25.92 0.67
C GLU A 617 -32.29 27.27 -0.05
N LEU A 618 -32.33 27.29 -1.39
CA LEU A 618 -32.29 28.51 -2.22
C LEU A 618 -33.54 29.40 -2.06
N LEU A 619 -34.75 28.81 -2.00
CA LEU A 619 -36.00 29.55 -1.79
C LEU A 619 -36.05 30.26 -0.41
N LEU A 620 -35.36 29.72 0.59
CA LEU A 620 -35.25 30.32 1.93
C LEU A 620 -34.18 31.42 2.03
N GLU A 621 -33.33 31.57 1.01
CA GLU A 621 -32.37 32.67 0.88
C GLU A 621 -32.94 33.84 0.08
N ASP A 622 -33.72 33.58 -0.97
CA ASP A 622 -34.38 34.61 -1.78
C ASP A 622 -35.35 35.48 -0.95
N GLN A 623 -36.11 34.87 -0.02
CA GLN A 623 -36.97 35.62 0.92
C GLN A 623 -36.20 36.51 1.93
N SER A 624 -34.87 36.38 2.03
CA SER A 624 -34.02 37.27 2.83
C SER A 624 -33.38 38.41 2.03
N LEU A 625 -33.62 38.46 0.72
CA LEU A 625 -33.08 39.45 -0.22
C LEU A 625 -34.16 40.36 -0.85
N ALA A 626 -35.36 40.39 -0.27
CA ALA A 626 -36.32 41.46 -0.56
C ALA A 626 -35.74 42.82 -0.14
N PRO A 627 -35.68 43.82 -1.04
CA PRO A 627 -35.08 45.11 -0.70
C PRO A 627 -35.92 45.83 0.35
N ALA A 628 -35.25 46.31 1.41
CA ALA A 628 -35.86 47.27 2.32
C ALA A 628 -36.25 48.52 1.52
N GLN A 629 -37.55 48.80 1.42
CA GLN A 629 -38.03 50.08 0.90
C GLN A 629 -37.56 51.17 1.84
N GLY A 630 -36.94 52.21 1.27
CA GLY A 630 -36.11 53.14 2.03
C GLY A 630 -36.90 54.16 2.85
N GLU A 631 -36.24 54.64 3.89
CA GLU A 631 -36.39 56.02 4.36
C GLU A 631 -35.02 56.71 4.28
N GLU A 632 -35.09 58.02 4.08
CA GLU A 632 -33.95 58.90 3.81
C GLU A 632 -33.14 59.13 5.10
N ASP A 633 -31.83 59.36 5.01
CA ASP A 633 -31.29 60.57 5.65
C ASP A 633 -29.94 61.03 5.08
N GLU A 634 -29.66 62.32 5.28
CA GLU A 634 -28.61 63.06 4.57
C GLU A 634 -27.20 62.99 5.21
N ARG A 635 -26.21 63.44 4.41
CA ARG A 635 -24.98 64.22 4.75
C ARG A 635 -24.59 64.30 6.24
N VAL A 636 -23.29 64.25 6.59
CA VAL A 636 -22.40 65.42 6.52
C VAL A 636 -20.92 65.02 6.70
N VAL A 637 -20.01 65.75 6.04
CA VAL A 637 -18.55 65.74 6.30
C VAL A 637 -18.22 66.64 7.48
N LEU A 638 -17.46 66.15 8.46
CA LEU A 638 -16.74 66.99 9.42
C LEU A 638 -15.29 66.51 9.62
N LEU A 639 -14.42 67.49 9.87
CA LEU A 639 -12.97 67.39 9.98
C LEU A 639 -12.48 67.25 11.43
N ASP A 640 -11.19 66.93 11.55
CA ASP A 640 -10.29 67.12 12.70
C ASP A 640 -10.56 66.36 14.01
N THR A 641 -9.62 65.47 14.38
CA THR A 641 -8.61 65.84 15.40
C THR A 641 -7.41 64.88 15.42
N GLU A 642 -6.28 65.39 15.93
CA GLU A 642 -4.95 64.79 15.92
C GLU A 642 -4.78 63.62 16.91
N LEU A 643 -3.87 62.69 16.63
CA LEU A 643 -2.80 62.22 17.54
C LEU A 643 -1.98 61.05 16.94
N ASP A 644 -0.76 61.34 16.50
CA ASP A 644 0.37 60.38 16.47
C ASP A 644 1.16 60.58 17.77
N PRO A 645 1.60 59.51 18.47
CA PRO A 645 3.01 59.17 18.32
C PRO A 645 3.36 57.67 18.45
N LEU A 646 4.29 57.23 17.60
CA LEU A 646 5.41 56.32 17.93
C LEU A 646 5.57 55.97 19.44
N THR A 647 5.31 54.72 19.84
CA THR A 647 5.99 54.14 21.03
C THR A 647 6.14 52.62 21.04
N ARG A 648 7.40 52.19 20.88
CA ARG A 648 8.10 51.11 21.63
C ARG A 648 7.53 49.68 21.67
N THR A 649 8.26 48.78 21.00
CA THR A 649 8.97 47.60 21.57
C THR A 649 8.45 46.99 22.89
N VAL A 650 8.10 45.70 22.83
CA VAL A 650 8.97 44.60 23.33
C VAL A 650 9.01 43.50 22.28
#